data_AF-A0A3L6Q4K4-F1
#
_entry.id   AF-A0A3L6Q4K4-F1
#
_cell.length_a   1.000
_cell.length_b   1.000
_cell.length_c   1.000
_cell.angle_alpha   90.00
_cell.angle_beta   90.00
_cell.angle_gamma   90.00
#
_symmetry.space_group_name_H-M   'P 1'
#
loop_
_entity.id
_entity.type
_entity.pdbx_description
1 polymer ?
#
loop_
_entity_poly.entity_id
_entity_poly.type
_entity_poly.pdbx_seq_one_letter_code
_entity_poly.pdbx_strand_id
1 'polypeptide(L)'
;MPAAARQRSSGKKASFQYSSALFPFSPSSFLPCSCSPHGVNCDQPAPGGKRKGGKARRRQLAMLPPRAAAVPVAPLLLLVLALAAGAARAADDPASDAAALQAFLAPFGSATVSWNASRPACSWTGVVCTGGRVTEIHLPGDGLRGALPVGALGGLTKLAVLSLRYNALSGPLPPDLASCVELRVINLQSNLLSGELPAAVLALPALTQLNLAENRFSGRIPPSIAKNGRLQMLYLDGNRLTGELPDVSMPSLTALNVSFNNLTGEVPKSLSGMPATSFLGMPLCGKPLPPCRAPSSAEPPSQPPALAPDPPASSDSRGRGRHRLAGGAIAGIVIGCAFGFLLIAAVLVLVCGALRREPRSTYRSHDAVAAELALHSKEAMSPNGYTPRVSDARPPPSMPPPVAAASVGKKKLFFFGRIPRPYDLEDLLRASAEVLGKGTYGTTYKAAIESGPVMAVKRLKETSLPEREFRDKVAAIGGIDHPNVVPLQAYYFSKDEKLMVYEFVAMGSLSSMLHGNRGSGRSPLNWESRRRIALASARGLEYIHATGSMVTHGNIKSSNILLSRSVDARVADHGLAHLVGPAGAPATRVAGYRAPEVVADPRRVSQKADVYSFGVLLLELLTGKAPTHAVLHDEGVDLPRWARSVVKEEWTAEVFDTELLRHPGAEEEMVEMLRLAMDCTVPAPDQRPAMPEIAARIEEIGATGSASTARSGRSASMDEADDRPLRPTGSIRQS
;
A
#
# COMPACT_ATOMS: atom_id res chain seq x y z
N MET A 1 -39.23 -10.53 51.88
CA MET A 1 -40.62 -10.87 51.55
C MET A 1 -41.47 -9.61 51.60
N PRO A 2 -42.65 -9.56 50.95
CA PRO A 2 -43.26 -10.54 50.04
C PRO A 2 -43.33 -9.97 48.59
N ALA A 3 -44.19 -10.45 47.69
CA ALA A 3 -44.17 -11.77 47.03
C ALA A 3 -45.35 -11.89 46.03
N ALA A 4 -45.09 -12.27 44.78
CA ALA A 4 -46.08 -12.77 43.82
C ALA A 4 -45.34 -13.68 42.80
N ALA A 5 -45.46 -15.01 42.82
CA ALA A 5 -46.64 -15.87 42.59
C ALA A 5 -46.80 -16.27 41.10
N ARG A 6 -46.25 -17.44 40.74
CA ARG A 6 -46.53 -18.17 39.48
C ARG A 6 -47.75 -19.08 39.64
N GLN A 7 -48.53 -19.28 38.57
CA GLN A 7 -49.18 -20.55 38.17
C GLN A 7 -49.52 -20.47 36.65
N ARG A 8 -49.12 -21.45 35.81
CA ARG A 8 -49.83 -22.69 35.36
C ARG A 8 -51.06 -22.45 34.46
N SER A 9 -51.38 -23.25 33.42
CA SER A 9 -50.69 -24.36 32.69
C SER A 9 -51.36 -24.52 31.27
N SER A 10 -51.45 -25.61 30.48
CA SER A 10 -51.07 -27.05 30.60
C SER A 10 -51.07 -27.80 29.22
N GLY A 11 -49.90 -28.24 28.73
CA GLY A 11 -49.74 -29.28 27.68
C GLY A 11 -49.64 -28.77 26.22
N LYS A 12 -49.23 -29.58 25.23
CA LYS A 12 -48.83 -31.02 25.14
C LYS A 12 -47.55 -31.13 24.27
N LYS A 13 -46.53 -31.96 24.61
CA LYS A 13 -46.33 -33.38 24.23
C LYS A 13 -46.54 -33.70 22.72
N ALA A 14 -45.65 -34.41 22.02
CA ALA A 14 -44.30 -34.93 22.35
C ALA A 14 -43.50 -35.39 21.09
N SER A 15 -42.19 -35.66 21.32
CA SER A 15 -41.21 -36.46 20.55
C SER A 15 -41.75 -37.59 19.64
N PHE A 16 -41.06 -37.92 18.52
CA PHE A 16 -40.23 -39.17 18.43
C PHE A 16 -39.38 -39.33 17.13
N GLN A 17 -38.12 -39.76 17.33
CA GLN A 17 -37.16 -40.55 16.51
C GLN A 17 -36.95 -40.42 14.97
N TYR A 18 -35.66 -40.39 14.61
CA TYR A 18 -34.95 -41.14 13.54
C TYR A 18 -35.70 -41.64 12.28
N SER A 19 -35.14 -41.30 11.11
CA SER A 19 -34.58 -42.32 10.21
C SER A 19 -33.53 -41.74 9.25
N SER A 20 -32.65 -42.58 8.72
CA SER A 20 -31.64 -42.23 7.70
C SER A 20 -32.13 -42.65 6.31
N ALA A 21 -31.93 -41.81 5.29
CA ALA A 21 -32.14 -42.18 3.90
C ALA A 21 -31.09 -41.52 2.98
N LEU A 22 -30.61 -42.28 1.99
CA LEU A 22 -29.65 -41.87 0.96
C LEU A 22 -30.34 -41.85 -0.42
N PHE A 23 -29.55 -41.47 -1.44
CA PHE A 23 -29.80 -41.63 -2.88
C PHE A 23 -30.67 -40.56 -3.58
N PRO A 24 -30.47 -40.35 -4.91
CA PRO A 24 -30.31 -38.99 -5.44
C PRO A 24 -31.22 -38.68 -6.65
N PHE A 25 -30.99 -37.54 -7.30
CA PHE A 25 -31.49 -37.27 -8.65
C PHE A 25 -30.37 -36.85 -9.62
N SER A 26 -30.44 -37.38 -10.83
CA SER A 26 -29.49 -37.13 -11.94
C SER A 26 -29.93 -35.97 -12.83
N PRO A 27 -29.00 -35.35 -13.59
CA PRO A 27 -29.34 -34.40 -14.65
C PRO A 27 -30.00 -35.10 -15.87
N SER A 28 -30.66 -34.30 -16.71
CA SER A 28 -31.56 -34.77 -17.77
C SER A 28 -30.91 -34.99 -19.14
N SER A 29 -31.14 -36.19 -19.68
CA SER A 29 -31.34 -36.50 -21.11
C SER A 29 -30.30 -36.06 -22.16
N PHE A 30 -29.39 -36.99 -22.49
CA PHE A 30 -29.20 -37.39 -23.89
C PHE A 30 -30.07 -38.63 -24.19
N LEU A 31 -30.43 -38.87 -25.45
CA LEU A 31 -31.08 -40.12 -25.91
C LEU A 31 -30.18 -40.87 -26.92
N PRO A 32 -30.30 -42.20 -27.08
CA PRO A 32 -29.14 -43.03 -27.38
C PRO A 32 -29.23 -43.86 -28.68
N CYS A 33 -28.09 -44.41 -29.10
CA CYS A 33 -28.01 -45.59 -29.97
C CYS A 33 -27.99 -46.88 -29.12
N SER A 34 -28.36 -48.02 -29.72
CA SER A 34 -28.38 -49.34 -29.05
C SER A 34 -27.43 -50.36 -29.71
N CYS A 35 -27.09 -51.41 -28.96
CA CYS A 35 -26.17 -52.50 -29.30
C CYS A 35 -26.74 -53.45 -30.39
N SER A 36 -25.93 -54.05 -31.30
CA SER A 36 -24.92 -55.14 -31.12
C SER A 36 -25.59 -56.53 -30.88
N PRO A 37 -25.02 -57.71 -31.24
CA PRO A 37 -23.58 -58.03 -31.34
C PRO A 37 -23.14 -58.98 -32.49
N HIS A 38 -21.92 -59.54 -32.34
CA HIS A 38 -21.13 -60.43 -33.22
C HIS A 38 -20.41 -59.77 -34.40
N GLY A 39 -19.12 -60.04 -34.68
CA GLY A 39 -18.12 -60.80 -33.90
C GLY A 39 -17.03 -61.46 -34.76
N VAL A 40 -15.86 -61.74 -34.16
CA VAL A 40 -14.68 -62.46 -34.73
C VAL A 40 -13.81 -61.61 -35.69
N ASN A 41 -12.60 -62.10 -35.98
CA ASN A 41 -11.36 -61.33 -36.22
C ASN A 41 -10.50 -61.97 -37.36
N CYS A 42 -9.30 -61.42 -37.57
CA CYS A 42 -8.10 -62.01 -38.22
C CYS A 42 -7.85 -61.71 -39.72
N ASP A 43 -6.88 -60.83 -39.96
CA ASP A 43 -5.66 -61.02 -40.79
C ASP A 43 -5.69 -61.26 -42.32
N GLN A 44 -4.54 -60.92 -42.93
CA GLN A 44 -4.17 -61.07 -44.35
C GLN A 44 -3.32 -62.37 -44.55
N PRO A 45 -2.63 -62.65 -45.70
CA PRO A 45 -2.66 -62.03 -47.04
C PRO A 45 -2.62 -62.99 -48.27
N ALA A 46 -3.39 -62.68 -49.33
CA ALA A 46 -3.07 -62.96 -50.76
C ALA A 46 -2.87 -64.45 -51.18
N PRO A 47 -2.43 -64.82 -52.42
CA PRO A 47 -2.30 -64.05 -53.67
C PRO A 47 -2.84 -64.72 -54.98
N GLY A 48 -3.20 -63.90 -55.98
CA GLY A 48 -3.00 -64.18 -57.42
C GLY A 48 -3.98 -65.10 -58.17
N GLY A 49 -4.19 -64.88 -59.49
CA GLY A 49 -5.13 -65.74 -60.25
C GLY A 49 -5.42 -65.51 -61.76
N LYS A 50 -4.67 -64.69 -62.51
CA LYS A 50 -4.64 -64.58 -64.01
C LYS A 50 -5.86 -65.07 -64.83
N ARG A 51 -6.51 -64.17 -65.60
CA ARG A 51 -6.79 -64.47 -67.04
C ARG A 51 -7.02 -63.25 -67.95
N LYS A 52 -6.59 -63.47 -69.19
CA LYS A 52 -6.70 -62.65 -70.42
C LYS A 52 -8.19 -62.32 -70.73
N GLY A 53 -8.56 -61.28 -71.48
CA GLY A 53 -7.76 -60.34 -72.28
C GLY A 53 -8.21 -60.34 -73.75
N GLY A 54 -8.93 -59.29 -74.19
CA GLY A 54 -9.49 -59.14 -75.55
C GLY A 54 -9.38 -57.70 -76.06
N LYS A 55 -9.32 -57.50 -77.38
CA LYS A 55 -9.00 -56.21 -78.03
C LYS A 55 -10.23 -55.55 -78.67
N ALA A 56 -10.38 -54.24 -78.47
CA ALA A 56 -11.10 -53.32 -79.35
C ALA A 56 -10.24 -52.07 -79.57
N ARG A 57 -10.43 -51.33 -80.68
CA ARG A 57 -9.45 -50.34 -81.17
C ARG A 57 -10.12 -49.01 -81.56
N ARG A 58 -9.47 -47.88 -81.21
CA ARG A 58 -9.72 -46.50 -81.70
C ARG A 58 -11.13 -45.92 -81.51
N ARG A 59 -11.20 -44.83 -80.75
CA ARG A 59 -11.15 -43.46 -81.31
C ARG A 59 -10.61 -42.49 -80.25
N GLN A 60 -10.09 -41.34 -80.69
CA GLN A 60 -9.32 -40.42 -79.87
C GLN A 60 -9.95 -39.03 -79.99
N LEU A 61 -10.65 -38.58 -78.95
CA LEU A 61 -11.11 -37.20 -78.77
C LEU A 61 -10.44 -36.66 -77.50
N ALA A 62 -9.93 -35.43 -77.56
CA ALA A 62 -9.43 -34.75 -76.38
C ALA A 62 -10.59 -34.14 -75.59
N MET A 63 -10.68 -34.42 -74.30
CA MET A 63 -11.57 -33.71 -73.37
C MET A 63 -10.78 -32.65 -72.60
N LEU A 64 -11.35 -31.45 -72.52
CA LEU A 64 -10.94 -30.42 -71.56
C LEU A 64 -11.55 -30.74 -70.17
N PRO A 65 -10.84 -30.46 -69.06
CA PRO A 65 -11.39 -30.65 -67.73
C PRO A 65 -12.47 -29.60 -67.41
N PRO A 66 -13.43 -29.91 -66.51
CA PRO A 66 -14.49 -28.98 -66.13
C PRO A 66 -13.94 -27.81 -65.31
N ARG A 67 -14.49 -26.60 -65.54
CA ARG A 67 -14.21 -25.43 -64.71
C ARG A 67 -14.93 -25.55 -63.37
N ALA A 68 -14.16 -25.68 -62.29
CA ALA A 68 -14.69 -25.46 -60.94
C ALA A 68 -15.09 -23.98 -60.78
N ALA A 69 -16.26 -23.71 -60.20
CA ALA A 69 -16.70 -22.36 -59.90
C ALA A 69 -15.90 -21.82 -58.70
N ALA A 70 -15.00 -20.87 -58.94
CA ALA A 70 -14.23 -20.24 -57.87
C ALA A 70 -15.14 -19.30 -57.06
N VAL A 71 -15.35 -19.63 -55.78
CA VAL A 71 -15.92 -18.69 -54.80
C VAL A 71 -14.98 -17.48 -54.72
N PRO A 72 -15.47 -16.24 -54.88
CA PRO A 72 -14.59 -15.07 -54.92
C PRO A 72 -14.06 -14.78 -53.51
N VAL A 73 -12.83 -15.22 -53.23
CA VAL A 73 -12.15 -15.02 -51.94
C VAL A 73 -11.88 -13.52 -51.67
N ALA A 74 -11.65 -12.73 -52.71
CA ALA A 74 -11.32 -11.30 -52.60
C ALA A 74 -12.38 -10.45 -51.86
N PRO A 75 -13.68 -10.44 -52.21
CA PRO A 75 -14.70 -9.71 -51.46
C PRO A 75 -14.89 -10.24 -50.03
N LEU A 76 -14.71 -11.54 -49.78
CA LEU A 76 -14.78 -12.10 -48.42
C LEU A 76 -13.60 -11.61 -47.56
N LEU A 77 -12.39 -11.59 -48.13
CA LEU A 77 -11.19 -11.04 -47.49
C LEU A 77 -11.31 -9.53 -47.26
N LEU A 78 -11.85 -8.78 -48.22
CA LEU A 78 -12.15 -7.36 -48.06
C LEU A 78 -13.19 -7.09 -46.97
N LEU A 79 -14.22 -7.93 -46.84
CA LEU A 79 -15.20 -7.83 -45.75
C LEU A 79 -14.56 -8.10 -44.38
N VAL A 80 -13.72 -9.14 -44.28
CA VAL A 80 -12.96 -9.44 -43.04
C VAL A 80 -11.99 -8.31 -42.69
N LEU A 81 -11.28 -7.74 -43.67
CA LEU A 81 -10.38 -6.59 -43.48
C LEU A 81 -11.16 -5.32 -43.10
N ALA A 82 -12.35 -5.09 -43.67
CA ALA A 82 -13.21 -3.96 -43.32
C ALA A 82 -13.78 -4.09 -41.89
N LEU A 83 -14.20 -5.29 -41.49
CA LEU A 83 -14.64 -5.58 -40.12
C LEU A 83 -13.49 -5.44 -39.11
N ALA A 84 -12.29 -5.93 -39.44
CA ALA A 84 -11.10 -5.75 -38.62
C ALA A 84 -10.69 -4.26 -38.51
N ALA A 85 -10.74 -3.51 -39.60
CA ALA A 85 -10.45 -2.06 -39.60
C ALA A 85 -11.54 -1.23 -38.88
N GLY A 86 -12.78 -1.72 -38.85
CA GLY A 86 -13.87 -1.16 -38.04
C GLY A 86 -13.65 -1.39 -36.55
N ALA A 87 -13.35 -2.63 -36.15
CA ALA A 87 -13.01 -2.99 -34.78
C ALA A 87 -11.78 -2.23 -34.26
N ALA A 88 -10.73 -2.10 -35.09
CA ALA A 88 -9.54 -1.33 -34.76
C ALA A 88 -9.84 0.18 -34.57
N ARG A 89 -10.75 0.76 -35.37
CA ARG A 89 -11.18 2.16 -35.18
C ARG A 89 -12.03 2.36 -33.93
N ALA A 90 -12.87 1.39 -33.56
CA ALA A 90 -13.66 1.44 -32.32
C ALA A 90 -12.79 1.35 -31.05
N ALA A 91 -11.59 0.74 -31.14
CA ALA A 91 -10.66 0.59 -30.03
C ALA A 91 -9.81 1.85 -29.72
N ASP A 92 -9.99 2.94 -30.48
CA ASP A 92 -9.29 4.22 -30.28
C ASP A 92 -10.20 5.41 -29.92
N ASP A 93 -11.51 5.19 -29.76
CA ASP A 93 -12.51 6.20 -29.40
C ASP A 93 -12.63 6.37 -27.86
N PRO A 94 -12.51 7.60 -27.30
CA PRO A 94 -12.82 7.89 -25.89
C PRO A 94 -14.22 7.44 -25.41
N ALA A 95 -15.22 7.35 -26.30
CA ALA A 95 -16.53 6.79 -25.97
C ALA A 95 -16.47 5.28 -25.72
N SER A 96 -15.55 4.57 -26.36
CA SER A 96 -15.27 3.14 -26.13
C SER A 96 -14.69 2.91 -24.73
N ASP A 97 -13.76 3.76 -24.29
CA ASP A 97 -13.22 3.70 -22.92
C ASP A 97 -14.32 3.89 -21.86
N ALA A 98 -15.24 4.84 -22.08
CA ALA A 98 -16.36 5.08 -21.17
C ALA A 98 -17.34 3.88 -21.12
N ALA A 99 -17.60 3.23 -22.25
CA ALA A 99 -18.43 2.03 -22.31
C ALA A 99 -17.76 0.81 -21.64
N ALA A 100 -16.46 0.61 -21.87
CA ALA A 100 -15.66 -0.43 -21.22
C ALA A 100 -15.63 -0.27 -19.68
N LEU A 101 -15.49 0.96 -19.19
CA LEU A 101 -15.58 1.29 -17.78
C LEU A 101 -16.98 1.06 -17.18
N GLN A 102 -18.06 1.35 -17.92
CA GLN A 102 -19.42 1.02 -17.48
C GLN A 102 -19.67 -0.48 -17.43
N ALA A 103 -19.18 -1.24 -18.43
CA ALA A 103 -19.21 -2.70 -18.42
C ALA A 103 -18.38 -3.30 -17.27
N PHE A 104 -17.29 -2.63 -16.87
CA PHE A 104 -16.48 -3.01 -15.72
C PHE A 104 -17.23 -2.83 -14.37
N LEU A 105 -17.97 -1.74 -14.17
CA LEU A 105 -18.74 -1.54 -12.93
C LEU A 105 -20.07 -2.30 -12.87
N ALA A 106 -20.65 -2.71 -14.00
CA ALA A 106 -21.97 -3.34 -14.04
C ALA A 106 -22.17 -4.52 -13.05
N PRO A 107 -21.19 -5.42 -12.79
CA PRO A 107 -21.34 -6.49 -11.81
C PRO A 107 -21.30 -6.04 -10.34
N PHE A 108 -20.74 -4.86 -10.05
CA PHE A 108 -20.44 -4.39 -8.69
C PHE A 108 -21.52 -3.47 -8.09
N GLY A 109 -22.50 -3.06 -8.89
CA GLY A 109 -23.62 -2.22 -8.47
C GLY A 109 -23.27 -0.74 -8.27
N SER A 110 -24.25 0.15 -8.46
CA SER A 110 -24.06 1.61 -8.45
C SER A 110 -23.79 2.24 -7.07
N ALA A 111 -23.79 1.44 -6.00
CA ALA A 111 -23.67 1.90 -4.61
C ALA A 111 -22.24 1.83 -4.03
N THR A 112 -21.26 1.36 -4.81
CA THR A 112 -19.83 1.28 -4.43
C THR A 112 -19.03 2.44 -5.03
N VAL A 113 -19.18 2.62 -6.35
CA VAL A 113 -18.48 3.65 -7.15
C VAL A 113 -19.49 4.38 -8.04
N SER A 114 -19.72 5.67 -7.77
CA SER A 114 -20.74 6.48 -8.46
C SER A 114 -20.21 7.16 -9.73
N TRP A 115 -19.94 6.37 -10.77
CA TRP A 115 -19.60 6.90 -12.10
C TRP A 115 -20.85 7.39 -12.83
N ASN A 116 -20.88 8.69 -13.17
CA ASN A 116 -22.03 9.31 -13.81
C ASN A 116 -21.86 9.39 -15.33
N ALA A 117 -22.65 8.61 -16.07
CA ALA A 117 -22.64 8.53 -17.53
C ALA A 117 -22.91 9.87 -18.24
N SER A 118 -23.50 10.88 -17.58
CA SER A 118 -23.65 12.23 -18.17
C SER A 118 -22.39 13.11 -18.09
N ARG A 119 -21.29 12.57 -17.57
CA ARG A 119 -19.97 13.22 -17.49
C ARG A 119 -18.91 12.36 -18.18
N PRO A 120 -17.86 12.95 -18.78
CA PRO A 120 -16.79 12.18 -19.42
C PRO A 120 -16.04 11.31 -18.40
N ALA A 121 -15.58 10.13 -18.83
CA ALA A 121 -14.89 9.15 -17.99
C ALA A 121 -13.71 9.74 -17.20
N CYS A 122 -12.98 10.67 -17.80
CA CYS A 122 -11.85 11.40 -17.19
C CYS A 122 -12.23 12.33 -16.02
N SER A 123 -13.50 12.38 -15.62
CA SER A 123 -14.00 13.11 -14.43
C SER A 123 -14.55 12.18 -13.34
N TRP A 124 -14.44 10.87 -13.54
CA TRP A 124 -14.95 9.85 -12.63
C TRP A 124 -13.92 9.50 -11.55
N THR A 125 -14.40 9.22 -10.33
CA THR A 125 -13.54 8.85 -9.19
C THR A 125 -12.65 7.66 -9.54
N GLY A 126 -11.33 7.82 -9.37
CA GLY A 126 -10.36 6.76 -9.64
C GLY A 126 -9.95 6.61 -11.11
N VAL A 127 -10.43 7.44 -12.04
CA VAL A 127 -10.08 7.37 -13.47
C VAL A 127 -9.15 8.52 -13.86
N VAL A 128 -7.98 8.19 -14.42
CA VAL A 128 -7.03 9.18 -14.99
C VAL A 128 -6.93 8.98 -16.50
N CYS A 129 -6.94 10.09 -17.24
CA CYS A 129 -6.80 10.08 -18.69
C CYS A 129 -5.59 10.89 -19.17
N THR A 130 -4.99 10.44 -20.27
CA THR A 130 -4.01 11.19 -21.06
C THR A 130 -4.50 11.30 -22.49
N GLY A 131 -4.51 12.50 -23.06
CA GLY A 131 -4.98 12.72 -24.45
C GLY A 131 -6.46 12.36 -24.68
N GLY A 132 -7.28 12.34 -23.63
CA GLY A 132 -8.70 11.93 -23.70
C GLY A 132 -8.93 10.41 -23.61
N ARG A 133 -7.87 9.59 -23.54
CA ARG A 133 -7.95 8.14 -23.35
C ARG A 133 -7.65 7.76 -21.90
N VAL A 134 -8.31 6.72 -21.39
CA VAL A 134 -8.11 6.22 -20.02
C VAL A 134 -6.75 5.55 -19.91
N THR A 135 -5.89 6.09 -19.04
CA THR A 135 -4.52 5.59 -18.81
C THR A 135 -4.34 4.95 -17.45
N GLU A 136 -5.13 5.30 -16.43
CA GLU A 136 -5.00 4.72 -15.09
C GLU A 136 -6.37 4.50 -14.44
N ILE A 137 -6.52 3.37 -13.73
CA ILE A 137 -7.66 3.08 -12.85
C ILE A 137 -7.13 2.81 -11.45
N HIS A 138 -7.57 3.61 -10.48
CA HIS A 138 -7.27 3.50 -9.06
C HIS A 138 -8.57 3.44 -8.26
N LEU A 139 -8.98 2.22 -7.89
CA LEU A 139 -10.12 1.95 -7.02
C LEU A 139 -9.71 1.11 -5.78
N PRO A 140 -8.68 1.53 -5.01
CA PRO A 140 -8.17 0.74 -3.89
C PRO A 140 -9.14 0.77 -2.70
N GLY A 141 -9.80 -0.36 -2.45
CA GLY A 141 -10.77 -0.48 -1.36
C GLY A 141 -12.10 0.22 -1.60
N ASP A 142 -12.49 0.45 -2.86
CA ASP A 142 -13.78 1.04 -3.24
C ASP A 142 -15.01 0.18 -2.89
N GLY A 143 -14.81 -1.07 -2.45
CA GLY A 143 -15.87 -1.99 -2.04
C GLY A 143 -16.34 -2.92 -3.16
N LEU A 144 -15.51 -3.15 -4.17
CA LEU A 144 -15.83 -4.06 -5.26
C LEU A 144 -15.90 -5.50 -4.73
N ARG A 145 -17.00 -6.21 -5.00
CA ARG A 145 -17.24 -7.59 -4.52
C ARG A 145 -17.62 -8.50 -5.69
N GLY A 146 -17.02 -9.70 -5.77
CA GLY A 146 -17.33 -10.66 -6.83
C GLY A 146 -16.34 -10.65 -8.00
N ALA A 147 -16.70 -11.28 -9.12
CA ALA A 147 -15.76 -11.54 -10.21
C ALA A 147 -15.48 -10.33 -11.10
N LEU A 148 -14.22 -10.21 -11.56
CA LEU A 148 -13.84 -9.25 -12.60
C LEU A 148 -14.50 -9.62 -13.94
N PRO A 149 -15.23 -8.70 -14.61
CA PRO A 149 -15.91 -9.01 -15.86
C PRO A 149 -14.93 -9.18 -17.03
N VAL A 150 -14.98 -10.37 -17.65
CA VAL A 150 -14.22 -10.71 -18.86
C VAL A 150 -14.66 -9.84 -20.03
N GLY A 151 -13.71 -9.26 -20.74
CA GLY A 151 -13.92 -8.43 -21.94
C GLY A 151 -14.20 -6.96 -21.66
N ALA A 152 -14.36 -6.54 -20.40
CA ALA A 152 -14.53 -5.13 -20.04
C ALA A 152 -13.18 -4.41 -19.98
N LEU A 153 -12.22 -4.93 -19.20
CA LEU A 153 -10.92 -4.28 -19.02
C LEU A 153 -10.07 -4.34 -20.30
N GLY A 154 -10.12 -5.43 -21.06
CA GLY A 154 -9.37 -5.59 -22.32
C GLY A 154 -9.71 -4.57 -23.42
N GLY A 155 -10.81 -3.81 -23.30
CA GLY A 155 -11.14 -2.71 -24.21
C GLY A 155 -10.31 -1.44 -23.99
N LEU A 156 -9.67 -1.28 -22.83
CA LEU A 156 -8.94 -0.09 -22.43
C LEU A 156 -7.51 -0.11 -22.98
N THR A 157 -7.37 0.02 -24.30
CA THR A 157 -6.10 -0.16 -25.04
C THR A 157 -4.95 0.77 -24.62
N LYS A 158 -5.22 1.83 -23.85
CA LYS A 158 -4.25 2.78 -23.30
C LYS A 158 -4.01 2.67 -21.80
N LEU A 159 -4.60 1.69 -21.13
CA LEU A 159 -4.43 1.46 -19.69
C LEU A 159 -2.97 1.09 -19.37
N ALA A 160 -2.31 1.95 -18.60
CA ALA A 160 -0.93 1.81 -18.14
C ALA A 160 -0.83 1.41 -16.66
N VAL A 161 -1.85 1.72 -15.85
CA VAL A 161 -1.91 1.36 -14.42
C VAL A 161 -3.30 0.83 -14.06
N LEU A 162 -3.34 -0.32 -13.37
CA LEU A 162 -4.55 -0.90 -12.81
C LEU A 162 -4.35 -1.22 -11.32
N SER A 163 -5.11 -0.56 -10.46
CA SER A 163 -5.02 -0.63 -9.00
C SER A 163 -6.42 -0.91 -8.41
N LEU A 164 -6.70 -2.19 -8.12
CA LEU A 164 -7.96 -2.67 -7.53
C LEU A 164 -7.73 -3.43 -6.20
N ARG A 165 -6.57 -3.23 -5.58
CA ARG A 165 -6.17 -3.77 -4.28
C ARG A 165 -7.13 -3.45 -3.13
N TYR A 166 -7.10 -4.25 -2.07
CA TYR A 166 -7.94 -4.13 -0.88
C TYR A 166 -9.46 -4.21 -1.13
N ASN A 167 -9.91 -4.84 -2.21
CA ASN A 167 -11.33 -5.11 -2.45
C ASN A 167 -11.68 -6.56 -2.03
N ALA A 168 -12.91 -7.00 -2.30
CA ALA A 168 -13.31 -8.41 -2.17
C ALA A 168 -13.61 -9.02 -3.55
N LEU A 169 -12.76 -8.69 -4.53
CA LEU A 169 -12.82 -9.29 -5.87
C LEU A 169 -12.47 -10.78 -5.79
N SER A 170 -13.19 -11.62 -6.52
CA SER A 170 -13.06 -13.08 -6.46
C SER A 170 -13.00 -13.75 -7.82
N GLY A 171 -12.72 -15.05 -7.87
CA GLY A 171 -12.58 -15.79 -9.13
C GLY A 171 -11.28 -15.47 -9.87
N PRO A 172 -11.15 -15.91 -11.14
CA PRO A 172 -9.91 -15.80 -11.90
C PRO A 172 -9.62 -14.39 -12.40
N LEU A 173 -8.33 -14.09 -12.59
CA LEU A 173 -7.89 -12.88 -13.28
C LEU A 173 -8.24 -12.99 -14.79
N PRO A 174 -8.99 -12.05 -15.39
CA PRO A 174 -9.45 -12.18 -16.77
C PRO A 174 -8.30 -12.22 -17.79
N PRO A 175 -8.25 -13.21 -18.71
CA PRO A 175 -7.20 -13.29 -19.72
C PRO A 175 -7.17 -12.12 -20.71
N ASP A 176 -8.29 -11.45 -20.94
CA ASP A 176 -8.39 -10.28 -21.83
C ASP A 176 -7.65 -9.04 -21.31
N LEU A 177 -7.26 -9.02 -20.02
CA LEU A 177 -6.36 -8.01 -19.47
C LEU A 177 -5.00 -7.98 -20.20
N ALA A 178 -4.61 -9.08 -20.86
CA ALA A 178 -3.43 -9.14 -21.72
C ALA A 178 -3.54 -8.29 -23.02
N SER A 179 -4.74 -7.83 -23.38
CA SER A 179 -4.97 -6.89 -24.51
C SER A 179 -4.46 -5.48 -24.21
N CYS A 180 -4.37 -5.11 -22.93
CA CYS A 180 -3.89 -3.80 -22.48
C CYS A 180 -2.36 -3.74 -22.51
N VAL A 181 -1.77 -3.81 -23.71
CA VAL A 181 -0.32 -3.97 -23.94
C VAL A 181 0.56 -2.86 -23.37
N GLU A 182 -0.02 -1.71 -23.01
CA GLU A 182 0.69 -0.59 -22.36
C GLU A 182 0.75 -0.70 -20.82
N LEU A 183 0.11 -1.70 -20.20
CA LEU A 183 0.11 -1.93 -18.74
C LEU A 183 1.51 -2.10 -18.16
N ARG A 184 1.81 -1.26 -17.16
CA ARG A 184 3.09 -1.17 -16.45
C ARG A 184 2.97 -1.61 -15.00
N VAL A 185 1.84 -1.29 -14.36
CA VAL A 185 1.57 -1.56 -12.94
C VAL A 185 0.22 -2.28 -12.81
N ILE A 186 0.22 -3.44 -12.16
CA ILE A 186 -0.99 -4.22 -11.85
C ILE A 186 -0.98 -4.56 -10.35
N ASN A 187 -1.79 -3.85 -9.56
CA ASN A 187 -1.83 -3.95 -8.11
C ASN A 187 -3.22 -4.41 -7.65
N LEU A 188 -3.32 -5.70 -7.34
CA LEU A 188 -4.56 -6.42 -6.98
C LEU A 188 -4.48 -7.07 -5.60
N GLN A 189 -3.48 -6.70 -4.78
CA GLN A 189 -3.21 -7.35 -3.50
C GLN A 189 -4.38 -7.27 -2.51
N SER A 190 -4.42 -8.21 -1.56
CA SER A 190 -5.44 -8.28 -0.51
C SER A 190 -6.86 -8.31 -1.09
N ASN A 191 -7.12 -9.36 -1.87
CA ASN A 191 -8.41 -9.66 -2.51
C ASN A 191 -8.73 -11.16 -2.33
N LEU A 192 -9.82 -11.64 -2.93
CA LEU A 192 -10.26 -13.04 -2.89
C LEU A 192 -10.05 -13.76 -4.24
N LEU A 193 -9.20 -13.22 -5.13
CA LEU A 193 -8.95 -13.75 -6.47
C LEU A 193 -8.30 -15.13 -6.41
N SER A 194 -8.61 -16.01 -7.36
CA SER A 194 -8.29 -17.44 -7.28
C SER A 194 -7.98 -18.06 -8.65
N GLY A 195 -7.67 -19.36 -8.68
CA GLY A 195 -7.28 -20.06 -9.91
C GLY A 195 -5.82 -19.82 -10.30
N GLU A 196 -5.45 -20.16 -11.53
CA GLU A 196 -4.06 -20.07 -12.00
C GLU A 196 -3.69 -18.68 -12.52
N LEU A 197 -2.39 -18.35 -12.45
CA LEU A 197 -1.84 -17.09 -12.95
C LEU A 197 -1.87 -17.06 -14.49
N PRO A 198 -2.62 -16.14 -15.15
CA PRO A 198 -2.76 -16.16 -16.61
C PRO A 198 -1.43 -15.84 -17.32
N ALA A 199 -0.83 -16.85 -17.96
CA ALA A 199 0.50 -16.75 -18.57
C ALA A 199 0.66 -15.64 -19.62
N ALA A 200 -0.45 -15.14 -20.20
CA ALA A 200 -0.48 -14.01 -21.11
C ALA A 200 -0.35 -12.65 -20.39
N VAL A 201 -1.06 -12.45 -19.26
CA VAL A 201 -0.98 -11.22 -18.45
C VAL A 201 0.43 -11.07 -17.86
N LEU A 202 1.02 -12.16 -17.37
CA LEU A 202 2.39 -12.18 -16.86
C LEU A 202 3.46 -11.89 -17.95
N ALA A 203 3.09 -12.00 -19.22
CA ALA A 203 3.94 -11.73 -20.37
C ALA A 203 3.75 -10.33 -21.00
N LEU A 204 2.94 -9.45 -20.38
CA LEU A 204 2.66 -8.10 -20.87
C LEU A 204 3.97 -7.29 -21.11
N PRO A 205 4.20 -6.73 -22.31
CA PRO A 205 5.52 -6.24 -22.73
C PRO A 205 5.93 -4.90 -22.07
N ALA A 206 5.00 -4.20 -21.45
CA ALA A 206 5.25 -2.96 -20.72
C ALA A 206 5.35 -3.15 -19.19
N LEU A 207 5.11 -4.37 -18.67
CA LEU A 207 4.94 -4.63 -17.25
C LEU A 207 6.23 -4.41 -16.45
N THR A 208 6.17 -3.53 -15.44
CA THR A 208 7.27 -3.20 -14.52
C THR A 208 6.95 -3.57 -13.07
N GLN A 209 5.68 -3.58 -12.67
CA GLN A 209 5.24 -3.97 -11.33
C GLN A 209 4.02 -4.88 -11.39
N LEU A 210 4.07 -6.00 -10.65
CA LEU A 210 2.97 -6.92 -10.47
C LEU A 210 2.84 -7.28 -8.98
N ASN A 211 1.75 -6.83 -8.36
CA ASN A 211 1.42 -7.16 -6.97
C ASN A 211 0.09 -7.90 -6.89
N LEU A 212 0.18 -9.20 -6.61
CA LEU A 212 -0.94 -10.13 -6.43
C LEU A 212 -0.93 -10.75 -5.02
N ALA A 213 -0.21 -10.15 -4.07
CA ALA A 213 -0.08 -10.67 -2.71
C ALA A 213 -1.43 -10.78 -1.97
N GLU A 214 -1.49 -11.57 -0.91
CA GLU A 214 -2.69 -11.78 -0.08
C GLU A 214 -3.95 -12.10 -0.92
N ASN A 215 -3.89 -13.21 -1.65
CA ASN A 215 -4.99 -13.68 -2.51
C ASN A 215 -5.13 -15.21 -2.39
N ARG A 216 -5.91 -15.84 -3.28
CA ARG A 216 -6.18 -17.28 -3.31
C ARG A 216 -5.70 -17.93 -4.61
N PHE A 217 -4.75 -17.31 -5.32
CA PHE A 217 -4.15 -17.85 -6.55
C PHE A 217 -3.42 -19.17 -6.26
N SER A 218 -3.46 -20.10 -7.22
CA SER A 218 -3.00 -21.48 -7.09
C SER A 218 -2.27 -21.97 -8.33
N GLY A 219 -1.64 -23.14 -8.25
CA GLY A 219 -0.87 -23.70 -9.36
C GLY A 219 0.52 -23.10 -9.48
N ARG A 220 1.19 -23.35 -10.61
CA ARG A 220 2.61 -23.01 -10.81
C ARG A 220 2.79 -21.55 -11.26
N ILE A 221 3.92 -20.95 -10.90
CA ILE A 221 4.34 -19.66 -11.46
C ILE A 221 4.79 -19.89 -12.93
N PRO A 222 4.11 -19.31 -13.95
CA PRO A 222 4.46 -19.55 -15.34
C PRO A 222 5.84 -18.95 -15.71
N PRO A 223 6.74 -19.70 -16.39
CA PRO A 223 8.01 -19.16 -16.90
C PRO A 223 7.87 -17.98 -17.87
N SER A 224 6.65 -17.69 -18.36
CA SER A 224 6.37 -16.51 -19.18
C SER A 224 6.56 -15.18 -18.44
N ILE A 225 6.63 -15.19 -17.10
CA ILE A 225 6.91 -14.00 -16.27
C ILE A 225 8.21 -13.27 -16.64
N ALA A 226 9.20 -13.99 -17.20
CA ALA A 226 10.46 -13.39 -17.66
C ALA A 226 10.37 -12.73 -19.05
N LYS A 227 9.31 -12.97 -19.83
CA LYS A 227 9.22 -12.50 -21.23
C LYS A 227 9.12 -10.98 -21.39
N ASN A 228 8.63 -10.26 -20.39
CA ASN A 228 8.52 -8.80 -20.43
C ASN A 228 9.90 -8.10 -20.37
N GLY A 229 10.92 -8.75 -19.79
CA GLY A 229 12.28 -8.22 -19.60
C GLY A 229 12.38 -6.92 -18.79
N ARG A 230 11.28 -6.44 -18.18
CA ARG A 230 11.14 -5.10 -17.57
C ARG A 230 10.60 -5.12 -16.15
N LEU A 231 10.15 -6.27 -15.66
CA LEU A 231 9.61 -6.43 -14.31
C LEU A 231 10.66 -6.09 -13.25
N GLN A 232 10.35 -5.10 -12.41
CA GLN A 232 11.17 -4.59 -11.30
C GLN A 232 10.65 -5.04 -9.94
N MET A 233 9.32 -5.20 -9.81
CA MET A 233 8.63 -5.65 -8.60
C MET A 233 7.71 -6.83 -8.93
N LEU A 234 7.86 -7.93 -8.19
CA LEU A 234 6.98 -9.10 -8.22
C LEU A 234 6.61 -9.53 -6.80
N TYR A 235 5.38 -9.25 -6.38
CA TYR A 235 4.85 -9.68 -5.09
C TYR A 235 3.69 -10.67 -5.32
N LEU A 236 3.87 -11.89 -4.82
CA LEU A 236 2.95 -13.03 -4.96
C LEU A 236 2.71 -13.72 -3.60
N ASP A 237 3.18 -13.14 -2.51
CA ASP A 237 3.14 -13.70 -1.16
C ASP A 237 1.72 -13.86 -0.61
N GLY A 238 1.54 -14.74 0.39
CA GLY A 238 0.23 -15.00 0.99
C GLY A 238 -0.80 -15.55 0.00
N ASN A 239 -0.39 -16.51 -0.84
CA ASN A 239 -1.22 -17.19 -1.84
C ASN A 239 -1.12 -18.72 -1.70
N ARG A 240 -1.64 -19.48 -2.67
CA ARG A 240 -1.66 -20.96 -2.69
C ARG A 240 -0.85 -21.53 -3.86
N LEU A 241 0.17 -20.81 -4.33
CA LEU A 241 1.01 -21.22 -5.46
C LEU A 241 1.85 -22.45 -5.09
N THR A 242 2.08 -23.33 -6.06
CA THR A 242 2.71 -24.66 -5.88
C THR A 242 3.81 -24.97 -6.89
N GLY A 243 4.67 -25.92 -6.52
CA GLY A 243 5.79 -26.37 -7.36
C GLY A 243 7.01 -25.48 -7.24
N GLU A 244 7.90 -25.56 -8.23
CA GLU A 244 9.22 -24.92 -8.21
C GLU A 244 9.16 -23.46 -8.70
N LEU A 245 10.08 -22.63 -8.18
CA LEU A 245 10.36 -21.32 -8.75
C LEU A 245 10.99 -21.50 -10.15
N PRO A 246 10.52 -20.79 -11.19
CA PRO A 246 11.06 -20.98 -12.54
C PRO A 246 12.51 -20.48 -12.62
N ASP A 247 13.44 -21.34 -13.07
CA ASP A 247 14.83 -20.96 -13.35
C ASP A 247 14.92 -20.15 -14.66
N VAL A 248 14.54 -18.88 -14.55
CA VAL A 248 14.55 -17.89 -15.63
C VAL A 248 15.30 -16.64 -15.21
N SER A 249 15.92 -15.97 -16.18
CA SER A 249 16.62 -14.70 -15.96
C SER A 249 15.64 -13.53 -16.00
N MET A 250 15.59 -12.75 -14.92
CA MET A 250 14.77 -11.53 -14.80
C MET A 250 15.68 -10.36 -14.41
N PRO A 251 16.51 -9.82 -15.33
CA PRO A 251 17.63 -8.94 -15.00
C PRO A 251 17.22 -7.55 -14.48
N SER A 252 15.96 -7.15 -14.67
CA SER A 252 15.41 -5.90 -14.13
C SER A 252 14.81 -6.04 -12.72
N LEU A 253 14.69 -7.25 -12.19
CA LEU A 253 13.95 -7.53 -10.96
C LEU A 253 14.75 -7.09 -9.73
N THR A 254 14.24 -6.08 -9.03
CA THR A 254 14.86 -5.51 -7.81
C THR A 254 14.10 -5.84 -6.53
N ALA A 255 12.82 -6.21 -6.63
CA ALA A 255 11.98 -6.57 -5.50
C ALA A 255 11.18 -7.84 -5.83
N LEU A 256 11.38 -8.88 -5.02
CA LEU A 256 10.62 -10.13 -5.05
C LEU A 256 10.01 -10.39 -3.67
N ASN A 257 8.78 -10.89 -3.63
CA ASN A 257 8.25 -11.59 -2.46
C ASN A 257 7.34 -12.73 -2.93
N VAL A 258 7.59 -13.93 -2.43
CA VAL A 258 6.83 -15.16 -2.70
C VAL A 258 6.47 -15.91 -1.42
N SER A 259 6.79 -15.34 -0.25
CA SER A 259 6.60 -15.95 1.07
C SER A 259 5.16 -16.38 1.34
N PHE A 260 4.98 -17.34 2.26
CA PHE A 260 3.66 -17.87 2.64
C PHE A 260 2.82 -18.40 1.45
N ASN A 261 3.49 -19.10 0.53
CA ASN A 261 2.87 -19.97 -0.49
C ASN A 261 3.19 -21.45 -0.18
N ASN A 262 2.99 -22.36 -1.14
CA ASN A 262 3.35 -23.78 -1.04
C ASN A 262 4.37 -24.18 -2.13
N LEU A 263 5.36 -23.32 -2.35
CA LEU A 263 6.45 -23.53 -3.32
C LEU A 263 7.54 -24.44 -2.73
N THR A 264 8.17 -25.25 -3.58
CA THR A 264 9.10 -26.33 -3.21
C THR A 264 10.40 -26.25 -4.02
N GLY A 265 11.51 -26.75 -3.47
CA GLY A 265 12.77 -26.96 -4.23
C GLY A 265 13.88 -25.94 -3.92
N GLU A 266 14.89 -25.89 -4.79
CA GLU A 266 16.00 -24.95 -4.67
C GLU A 266 15.62 -23.55 -5.21
N VAL A 267 16.06 -22.48 -4.55
CA VAL A 267 15.94 -21.11 -5.04
C VAL A 267 16.83 -20.92 -6.28
N PRO A 268 16.27 -20.55 -7.46
CA PRO A 268 17.04 -20.35 -8.67
C PRO A 268 18.17 -19.34 -8.51
N LYS A 269 19.29 -19.58 -9.21
CA LYS A 269 20.50 -18.76 -9.07
C LYS A 269 20.26 -17.28 -9.44
N SER A 270 19.35 -17.02 -10.39
CA SER A 270 18.89 -15.67 -10.76
C SER A 270 18.18 -14.92 -9.61
N LEU A 271 17.62 -15.64 -8.65
CA LEU A 271 16.90 -15.09 -7.49
C LEU A 271 17.72 -15.12 -6.19
N SER A 272 18.90 -15.74 -6.19
CA SER A 272 19.74 -15.93 -4.99
C SER A 272 20.27 -14.64 -4.33
N GLY A 273 20.18 -13.50 -5.03
CA GLY A 273 20.48 -12.17 -4.48
C GLY A 273 19.30 -11.47 -3.79
N MET A 274 18.09 -12.05 -3.83
CA MET A 274 16.92 -11.55 -3.09
C MET A 274 17.09 -11.83 -1.58
N PRO A 275 16.47 -11.04 -0.68
CA PRO A 275 16.60 -11.25 0.76
C PRO A 275 15.87 -12.53 1.20
N ALA A 276 16.39 -13.22 2.21
CA ALA A 276 15.78 -14.46 2.74
C ALA A 276 14.31 -14.28 3.20
N THR A 277 13.92 -13.06 3.57
CA THR A 277 12.53 -12.70 3.90
C THR A 277 11.54 -12.97 2.76
N SER A 278 11.99 -12.85 1.50
CA SER A 278 11.15 -13.06 0.31
C SER A 278 10.67 -14.50 0.13
N PHE A 279 11.22 -15.45 0.88
CA PHE A 279 11.00 -16.89 0.73
C PHE A 279 10.48 -17.57 2.01
N LEU A 280 10.09 -16.79 3.04
CA LEU A 280 9.63 -17.30 4.33
C LEU A 280 8.37 -18.16 4.24
N GLY A 281 8.19 -19.06 5.21
CA GLY A 281 6.98 -19.86 5.36
C GLY A 281 6.79 -20.96 4.31
N MET A 282 7.85 -21.39 3.63
CA MET A 282 7.80 -22.37 2.53
C MET A 282 8.93 -23.41 2.60
N PRO A 283 8.75 -24.63 2.06
CA PRO A 283 9.78 -25.65 1.94
C PRO A 283 10.76 -25.39 0.77
N LEU A 284 11.41 -24.22 0.78
CA LEU A 284 12.49 -23.84 -0.13
C LEU A 284 13.88 -23.97 0.53
N CYS A 285 14.91 -24.17 -0.28
CA CYS A 285 16.31 -24.26 0.16
C CYS A 285 17.29 -23.66 -0.88
N GLY A 286 18.56 -23.54 -0.53
CA GLY A 286 19.56 -22.88 -1.37
C GLY A 286 19.54 -21.34 -1.24
N LYS A 287 20.65 -20.68 -1.60
CA LYS A 287 20.89 -19.25 -1.30
C LYS A 287 19.74 -18.37 -1.80
N PRO A 288 19.18 -17.46 -0.98
CA PRO A 288 19.70 -16.96 0.32
C PRO A 288 19.37 -17.85 1.54
N LEU A 289 18.61 -18.92 1.38
CA LEU A 289 18.23 -19.85 2.45
C LEU A 289 19.37 -20.86 2.75
N PRO A 290 19.26 -21.65 3.84
CA PRO A 290 20.19 -22.74 4.12
C PRO A 290 20.33 -23.71 2.93
N PRO A 291 21.50 -24.35 2.76
CA PRO A 291 21.71 -25.32 1.67
C PRO A 291 20.67 -26.44 1.70
N CYS A 292 20.23 -26.87 0.52
CA CYS A 292 19.40 -28.07 0.39
C CYS A 292 20.14 -29.26 1.00
N ARG A 293 19.45 -30.06 1.83
CA ARG A 293 20.02 -31.31 2.34
C ARG A 293 20.26 -32.25 1.16
N ALA A 294 21.51 -32.70 1.00
CA ALA A 294 21.78 -33.81 0.11
C ALA A 294 20.98 -35.04 0.57
N PRO A 295 20.45 -35.87 -0.35
CA PRO A 295 19.91 -37.17 0.01
C PRO A 295 21.01 -37.98 0.72
N SER A 296 20.71 -38.53 1.88
CA SER A 296 21.72 -39.09 2.78
C SER A 296 22.33 -40.40 2.25
N SER A 297 23.44 -40.28 1.53
CA SER A 297 24.40 -41.38 1.39
C SER A 297 24.90 -41.77 2.79
N ALA A 298 24.83 -43.06 3.12
CA ALA A 298 25.15 -43.56 4.45
C ALA A 298 26.61 -43.31 4.86
N GLU A 299 26.82 -43.13 6.16
CA GLU A 299 28.13 -42.98 6.81
C GLU A 299 28.92 -44.30 6.81
N PRO A 300 30.25 -44.24 6.66
CA PRO A 300 31.13 -45.04 7.53
C PRO A 300 32.05 -44.17 8.40
N PRO A 301 32.51 -44.64 9.59
CA PRO A 301 32.94 -43.74 10.66
C PRO A 301 34.46 -43.53 10.82
N SER A 302 34.81 -42.32 11.27
CA SER A 302 35.90 -41.94 12.21
C SER A 302 37.32 -42.54 12.11
N GLN A 303 38.34 -41.67 11.90
CA GLN A 303 39.40 -41.42 12.90
C GLN A 303 40.33 -40.21 12.56
N PRO A 304 40.76 -39.39 13.54
CA PRO A 304 41.86 -38.40 13.47
C PRO A 304 43.14 -38.94 14.17
N PRO A 305 44.28 -38.21 14.38
CA PRO A 305 44.52 -36.75 14.22
C PRO A 305 45.91 -36.27 13.68
N ALA A 306 46.04 -34.93 13.60
CA ALA A 306 47.21 -34.09 13.97
C ALA A 306 48.25 -33.57 12.93
N LEU A 307 48.36 -32.22 12.93
CA LEU A 307 49.55 -31.36 12.70
C LEU A 307 50.12 -31.15 11.26
N ALA A 308 50.90 -30.07 11.11
CA ALA A 308 51.39 -29.41 9.88
C ALA A 308 52.81 -28.79 10.14
N PRO A 309 53.50 -28.05 9.23
CA PRO A 309 53.18 -27.63 7.84
C PRO A 309 54.34 -27.77 6.79
N ASP A 310 54.05 -27.39 5.52
CA ASP A 310 54.87 -26.72 4.45
C ASP A 310 56.42 -26.63 4.48
N PRO A 311 57.13 -26.40 3.32
CA PRO A 311 56.80 -26.52 1.87
C PRO A 311 57.98 -27.24 1.10
N PRO A 312 58.41 -26.95 -0.17
CA PRO A 312 57.79 -26.30 -1.36
C PRO A 312 57.94 -27.06 -2.72
N ALA A 313 57.36 -26.47 -3.78
CA ALA A 313 57.87 -26.35 -5.17
C ALA A 313 57.71 -27.47 -6.25
N SER A 314 56.99 -27.06 -7.32
CA SER A 314 57.36 -27.16 -8.77
C SER A 314 56.82 -28.28 -9.69
N SER A 315 56.41 -27.84 -10.90
CA SER A 315 56.21 -28.60 -12.16
C SER A 315 55.05 -29.63 -12.22
N ASP A 316 54.38 -29.93 -13.34
CA ASP A 316 54.22 -29.30 -14.68
C ASP A 316 52.79 -29.67 -15.20
N SER A 317 52.52 -29.52 -16.52
CA SER A 317 51.37 -30.00 -17.33
C SER A 317 50.32 -28.96 -17.77
N ARG A 318 50.79 -28.03 -18.60
CA ARG A 318 50.33 -27.82 -20.01
C ARG A 318 48.86 -28.13 -20.36
N GLY A 319 48.18 -27.16 -21.00
CA GLY A 319 47.06 -27.50 -21.90
C GLY A 319 46.03 -26.40 -22.17
N ARG A 320 46.34 -25.37 -22.98
CA ARG A 320 45.32 -24.39 -23.43
C ARG A 320 45.52 -23.91 -24.87
N GLY A 321 44.87 -24.58 -25.82
CA GLY A 321 44.76 -24.11 -27.20
C GLY A 321 43.94 -22.81 -27.31
N ARG A 322 44.31 -21.92 -28.23
CA ARG A 322 43.68 -20.60 -28.41
C ARG A 322 43.63 -20.21 -29.88
N HIS A 323 42.48 -20.39 -30.53
CA HIS A 323 42.27 -19.85 -31.88
C HIS A 323 42.14 -18.31 -31.85
N ARG A 324 42.65 -17.66 -32.88
CA ARG A 324 42.42 -16.25 -33.21
C ARG A 324 41.58 -16.15 -34.48
N LEU A 325 40.82 -15.06 -34.62
CA LEU A 325 40.17 -14.66 -35.87
C LEU A 325 40.99 -13.53 -36.55
N ALA A 326 40.86 -13.40 -37.87
CA ALA A 326 41.68 -12.51 -38.68
C ALA A 326 41.24 -11.03 -38.59
N GLY A 327 42.21 -10.10 -38.64
CA GLY A 327 41.99 -8.68 -38.35
C GLY A 327 41.14 -7.88 -39.37
N GLY A 328 40.82 -8.44 -40.53
CA GLY A 328 40.11 -7.73 -41.61
C GLY A 328 38.70 -7.24 -41.25
N ALA A 329 37.97 -7.98 -40.40
CA ALA A 329 36.59 -7.64 -40.03
C ALA A 329 36.49 -6.43 -39.08
N ILE A 330 37.55 -6.12 -38.33
CA ILE A 330 37.51 -5.10 -37.26
C ILE A 330 37.57 -3.68 -37.85
N ALA A 331 38.38 -3.48 -38.91
CA ALA A 331 38.54 -2.17 -39.55
C ALA A 331 37.24 -1.62 -40.14
N GLY A 332 36.43 -2.46 -40.80
CA GLY A 332 35.17 -2.05 -41.42
C GLY A 332 34.12 -1.53 -40.42
N ILE A 333 34.05 -2.16 -39.24
CA ILE A 333 33.09 -1.77 -38.17
C ILE A 333 33.44 -0.38 -37.62
N VAL A 334 34.74 -0.10 -37.36
CA VAL A 334 35.18 1.21 -36.83
C VAL A 334 34.84 2.34 -37.81
N ILE A 335 35.08 2.14 -39.12
CA ILE A 335 34.77 3.12 -40.16
C ILE A 335 33.25 3.33 -40.27
N GLY A 336 32.46 2.25 -40.24
CA GLY A 336 31.00 2.33 -40.25
C GLY A 336 30.42 3.09 -39.05
N CYS A 337 30.94 2.84 -37.84
CA CYS A 337 30.54 3.58 -36.64
C CYS A 337 30.90 5.07 -36.70
N ALA A 338 32.05 5.44 -37.27
CA ALA A 338 32.45 6.83 -37.44
C ALA A 338 31.50 7.60 -38.39
N PHE A 339 31.16 7.01 -39.54
CA PHE A 339 30.17 7.60 -40.47
C PHE A 339 28.77 7.67 -39.86
N GLY A 340 28.32 6.63 -39.15
CA GLY A 340 27.03 6.63 -38.45
C GLY A 340 26.93 7.74 -37.39
N PHE A 341 27.99 7.94 -36.60
CA PHE A 341 28.05 9.01 -35.59
C PHE A 341 28.00 10.40 -36.23
N LEU A 342 28.75 10.64 -37.32
CA LEU A 342 28.71 11.91 -38.05
C LEU A 342 27.33 12.19 -38.66
N LEU A 343 26.64 11.17 -39.18
CA LEU A 343 25.28 11.30 -39.70
C LEU A 343 24.28 11.71 -38.59
N ILE A 344 24.35 11.06 -37.43
CA ILE A 344 23.52 11.38 -36.26
C ILE A 344 23.80 12.80 -35.75
N ALA A 345 25.08 13.20 -35.69
CA ALA A 345 25.47 14.56 -35.30
C ALA A 345 24.92 15.62 -36.28
N ALA A 346 24.97 15.37 -37.59
CA ALA A 346 24.40 16.27 -38.60
C ALA A 346 22.88 16.41 -38.47
N VAL A 347 22.15 15.31 -38.23
CA VAL A 347 20.70 15.34 -37.97
C VAL A 347 20.38 16.14 -36.69
N LEU A 348 21.14 15.95 -35.61
CA LEU A 348 20.96 16.71 -34.37
C LEU A 348 21.22 18.22 -34.56
N VAL A 349 22.24 18.60 -35.33
CA VAL A 349 22.50 20.02 -35.66
C VAL A 349 21.36 20.62 -36.49
N LEU A 350 20.82 19.90 -37.46
CA LEU A 350 19.68 20.35 -38.28
C LEU A 350 18.40 20.50 -37.44
N VAL A 351 18.10 19.56 -36.56
CA VAL A 351 16.94 19.62 -35.65
C VAL A 351 17.09 20.76 -34.64
N CYS A 352 18.25 20.91 -34.01
CA CYS A 352 18.52 22.02 -33.09
C CYS A 352 18.55 23.40 -33.79
N GLY A 353 18.86 23.44 -35.09
CA GLY A 353 18.73 24.64 -35.93
C GLY A 353 17.28 24.98 -36.25
N ALA A 354 16.44 23.98 -36.56
CA ALA A 354 15.01 24.15 -36.80
C ALA A 354 14.26 24.64 -35.54
N LEU A 355 14.63 24.13 -34.36
CA LEU A 355 14.07 24.50 -33.06
C LEU A 355 14.49 25.90 -32.54
N ARG A 356 15.19 26.72 -33.35
CA ARG A 356 15.61 28.10 -33.00
C ARG A 356 14.91 29.20 -33.83
N ARG A 357 13.77 28.90 -34.44
CA ARG A 357 12.92 29.89 -35.14
C ARG A 357 11.66 30.25 -34.35
N GLU A 358 11.85 31.04 -33.29
CA GLU A 358 10.76 31.81 -32.68
C GLU A 358 10.29 32.93 -33.63
N PRO A 359 8.98 33.12 -33.85
CA PRO A 359 8.46 34.27 -34.59
C PRO A 359 8.61 35.56 -33.77
N ARG A 360 9.15 36.62 -34.40
CA ARG A 360 9.20 37.95 -33.77
C ARG A 360 7.79 38.50 -33.56
N SER A 361 7.39 38.67 -32.29
CA SER A 361 6.27 39.54 -31.90
C SER A 361 6.78 40.65 -30.99
N THR A 362 6.32 41.88 -31.18
CA THR A 362 6.84 43.07 -30.50
C THR A 362 6.03 43.40 -29.25
N TYR A 363 6.61 43.15 -28.06
CA TYR A 363 6.05 43.64 -26.81
C TYR A 363 6.58 45.06 -26.52
N ARG A 364 5.68 46.04 -26.34
CA ARG A 364 6.03 47.41 -25.94
C ARG A 364 6.32 47.47 -24.44
N SER A 365 7.13 48.44 -24.04
CA SER A 365 7.31 48.82 -22.64
C SER A 365 5.98 49.25 -22.01
N HIS A 366 5.81 48.98 -20.72
CA HIS A 366 4.65 49.41 -19.94
C HIS A 366 5.00 49.88 -18.52
N ASP A 367 6.05 50.72 -18.42
CA ASP A 367 6.19 51.65 -17.29
C ASP A 367 5.20 52.82 -17.47
N ALA A 368 3.91 52.54 -17.26
CA ALA A 368 2.83 53.53 -17.25
C ALA A 368 1.59 52.99 -16.52
N VAL A 369 0.81 53.90 -15.92
CA VAL A 369 -0.49 53.63 -15.25
C VAL A 369 -0.39 52.82 -13.95
N ALA A 370 0.50 53.25 -13.04
CA ALA A 370 0.37 53.00 -11.61
C ALA A 370 -0.33 54.20 -10.93
N ALA A 371 -1.52 54.59 -11.41
CA ALA A 371 -2.19 55.84 -10.99
C ALA A 371 -3.72 55.87 -11.21
N GLU A 372 -4.46 54.83 -10.83
CA GLU A 372 -5.92 54.94 -10.66
C GLU A 372 -6.46 53.91 -9.66
N LEU A 373 -7.72 54.07 -9.21
CA LEU A 373 -8.40 53.22 -8.20
C LEU A 373 -7.79 53.25 -6.77
N ALA A 374 -7.32 54.42 -6.35
CA ALA A 374 -7.10 54.78 -4.94
C ALA A 374 -8.16 55.80 -4.45
N LEU A 375 -9.45 55.47 -4.60
CA LEU A 375 -10.58 56.33 -4.20
C LEU A 375 -11.83 55.48 -3.88
N HIS A 376 -12.59 55.93 -2.89
CA HIS A 376 -13.60 55.17 -2.12
C HIS A 376 -12.98 54.08 -1.22
N SER A 377 -13.25 54.00 0.09
CA SER A 377 -14.23 54.72 0.92
C SER A 377 -13.60 55.32 2.19
N LYS A 378 -14.14 56.47 2.64
CA LYS A 378 -13.81 57.06 3.95
C LYS A 378 -14.92 58.01 4.42
N GLU A 379 -15.68 57.57 5.42
CA GLU A 379 -16.56 58.28 6.39
C GLU A 379 -17.52 57.22 6.96
N ALA A 380 -17.53 56.94 8.28
CA ALA A 380 -18.19 57.67 9.37
C ALA A 380 -19.73 57.60 9.28
N MET A 381 -20.53 57.34 10.34
CA MET A 381 -20.34 57.24 11.79
C MET A 381 -21.44 56.26 12.31
N SER A 382 -21.33 55.46 13.38
CA SER A 382 -21.59 55.82 14.79
C SER A 382 -21.94 54.51 15.57
N PRO A 383 -21.87 54.44 16.91
CA PRO A 383 -22.07 53.19 17.65
C PRO A 383 -23.52 52.98 18.15
N ASN A 384 -23.91 51.72 18.32
CA ASN A 384 -24.87 51.31 19.35
C ASN A 384 -24.56 49.88 19.83
N GLY A 385 -24.69 49.62 21.12
CA GLY A 385 -24.13 48.43 21.75
C GLY A 385 -25.14 47.30 21.99
N TYR A 386 -24.64 46.05 21.96
CA TYR A 386 -25.31 44.92 22.59
C TYR A 386 -24.28 43.96 23.18
N THR A 387 -24.26 43.83 24.51
CA THR A 387 -23.30 42.97 25.24
C THR A 387 -24.03 41.79 25.87
N PRO A 388 -23.87 40.56 25.36
CA PRO A 388 -24.22 39.36 26.11
C PRO A 388 -23.28 39.25 27.31
N ARG A 389 -23.81 39.21 28.53
CA ARG A 389 -23.03 38.87 29.72
C ARG A 389 -22.64 37.38 29.64
N VAL A 390 -21.35 37.09 29.56
CA VAL A 390 -20.80 35.78 29.92
C VAL A 390 -20.27 35.88 31.35
N SER A 391 -20.93 35.21 32.28
CA SER A 391 -20.44 35.08 33.65
C SER A 391 -19.38 33.99 33.75
N ASP A 392 -18.41 34.17 34.65
CA ASP A 392 -17.65 33.12 35.32
C ASP A 392 -16.90 32.09 34.44
N ALA A 393 -16.16 32.59 33.44
CA ALA A 393 -14.99 31.88 32.91
C ALA A 393 -13.72 32.34 33.65
N ARG A 394 -13.10 31.43 34.43
CA ARG A 394 -11.81 31.69 35.11
C ARG A 394 -10.74 32.01 34.06
N PRO A 395 -9.95 33.09 34.20
CA PRO A 395 -8.92 33.41 33.22
C PRO A 395 -7.86 32.29 33.18
N PRO A 396 -7.33 31.92 32.00
CA PRO A 396 -6.24 30.96 31.90
C PRO A 396 -4.99 31.50 32.59
N PRO A 397 -4.10 30.62 33.11
CA PRO A 397 -2.85 31.06 33.71
C PRO A 397 -2.01 31.85 32.70
N SER A 398 -1.45 32.98 33.13
CA SER A 398 -0.59 33.81 32.29
C SER A 398 0.64 33.02 31.84
N MET A 399 0.74 32.77 30.53
CA MET A 399 1.86 32.04 29.91
C MET A 399 3.21 32.63 30.36
N PRO A 400 4.15 31.80 30.88
CA PRO A 400 5.47 32.30 31.23
C PRO A 400 6.22 32.76 29.97
N PRO A 401 6.95 33.89 30.01
CA PRO A 401 7.76 34.34 28.88
C PRO A 401 8.92 33.36 28.61
N PRO A 402 9.41 33.27 27.35
CA PRO A 402 10.54 32.42 27.01
C PRO A 402 11.78 32.76 27.85
N VAL A 403 12.38 31.73 28.45
CA VAL A 403 13.38 31.89 29.51
C VAL A 403 14.78 32.03 28.90
N ALA A 404 15.42 33.18 29.17
CA ALA A 404 16.85 33.46 28.93
C ALA A 404 17.40 33.11 27.53
N ALA A 405 17.47 34.11 26.64
CA ALA A 405 18.21 33.97 25.39
C ALA A 405 19.74 34.00 25.64
N ALA A 406 20.39 32.84 25.53
CA ALA A 406 21.85 32.75 25.47
C ALA A 406 22.36 33.41 24.17
N SER A 407 23.53 34.06 24.20
CA SER A 407 24.05 34.72 23.00
C SER A 407 25.54 35.05 23.03
N VAL A 408 26.19 34.78 21.91
CA VAL A 408 27.31 35.58 21.38
C VAL A 408 26.83 36.25 20.09
N GLY A 409 26.99 37.57 19.97
CA GLY A 409 26.68 38.32 18.75
C GLY A 409 25.18 38.51 18.41
N LYS A 410 24.91 38.90 17.15
CA LYS A 410 23.59 39.32 16.65
C LYS A 410 22.64 38.17 16.30
N LYS A 411 23.07 36.91 16.33
CA LYS A 411 22.24 35.73 16.06
C LYS A 411 21.94 35.03 17.39
N LYS A 412 20.69 35.08 17.86
CA LYS A 412 20.29 34.46 19.14
C LYS A 412 19.44 33.22 18.92
N LEU A 413 19.74 32.18 19.68
CA LEU A 413 18.88 31.02 19.88
C LEU A 413 17.97 31.31 21.08
N PHE A 414 16.68 31.04 20.95
CA PHE A 414 15.68 31.33 21.98
C PHE A 414 15.16 30.04 22.60
N PHE A 415 15.17 29.94 23.92
CA PHE A 415 14.91 28.71 24.66
C PHE A 415 13.57 28.71 25.41
N PHE A 416 13.05 27.51 25.65
CA PHE A 416 11.87 27.23 26.47
C PHE A 416 12.24 26.36 27.68
N GLY A 417 11.53 26.57 28.80
CA GLY A 417 11.74 25.81 30.03
C GLY A 417 13.12 26.00 30.68
N ARG A 418 13.63 24.94 31.33
CA ARG A 418 14.98 24.87 31.89
C ARG A 418 15.78 23.82 31.15
N ILE A 419 16.85 24.22 30.46
CA ILE A 419 17.72 23.30 29.72
C ILE A 419 18.97 23.01 30.55
N PRO A 420 19.29 21.74 30.89
CA PRO A 420 20.40 21.39 31.78
C PRO A 420 21.80 21.79 31.28
N ARG A 421 21.96 21.94 29.96
CA ARG A 421 23.18 22.43 29.30
C ARG A 421 22.76 23.31 28.11
N PRO A 422 22.70 24.65 28.25
CA PRO A 422 22.51 25.52 27.10
C PRO A 422 23.71 25.42 26.16
N TYR A 423 23.44 25.59 24.87
CA TYR A 423 24.39 25.59 23.76
C TYR A 423 24.07 26.82 22.89
N ASP A 424 24.98 27.27 22.03
CA ASP A 424 24.71 28.41 21.14
C ASP A 424 24.35 27.98 19.70
N LEU A 425 24.19 28.97 18.82
CA LEU A 425 23.86 28.71 17.41
C LEU A 425 25.06 28.14 16.63
N GLU A 426 26.30 28.49 17.00
CA GLU A 426 27.48 27.95 16.32
C GLU A 426 27.67 26.48 16.68
N ASP A 427 27.44 26.09 17.95
CA ASP A 427 27.39 24.69 18.36
C ASP A 427 26.32 23.90 17.60
N LEU A 428 25.12 24.49 17.43
CA LEU A 428 24.02 23.88 16.69
C LEU A 428 24.32 23.72 15.20
N LEU A 429 25.07 24.66 14.59
CA LEU A 429 25.48 24.62 13.18
C LEU A 429 26.73 23.75 12.95
N ARG A 430 27.56 23.54 13.98
CA ARG A 430 28.74 22.66 13.98
C ARG A 430 28.39 21.20 14.31
N ALA A 431 27.20 20.96 14.87
CA ALA A 431 26.71 19.64 15.24
C ALA A 431 26.68 18.66 14.07
N SER A 432 27.04 17.40 14.33
CA SER A 432 26.86 16.31 13.36
C SER A 432 25.37 16.09 13.10
N ALA A 433 24.96 16.03 11.82
CA ALA A 433 23.55 16.06 11.43
C ALA A 433 23.19 14.97 10.41
N GLU A 434 22.28 14.06 10.78
CA GLU A 434 21.67 13.09 9.86
C GLU A 434 20.22 13.47 9.52
N VAL A 435 19.79 13.27 8.27
CA VAL A 435 18.44 13.62 7.82
C VAL A 435 17.45 12.55 8.27
N LEU A 436 16.53 12.91 9.18
CA LEU A 436 15.44 12.03 9.61
C LEU A 436 14.28 12.00 8.61
N GLY A 437 14.01 13.10 7.91
CA GLY A 437 12.95 13.15 6.91
C GLY A 437 12.69 14.52 6.30
N LYS A 438 12.03 14.52 5.12
CA LYS A 438 11.58 15.72 4.40
C LYS A 438 10.06 15.72 4.34
N GLY A 439 9.42 16.74 4.92
CA GLY A 439 7.96 16.80 5.09
C GLY A 439 7.31 18.06 4.50
N THR A 440 6.01 18.21 4.76
CA THR A 440 5.19 19.33 4.27
C THR A 440 5.79 20.69 4.60
N TYR A 441 6.26 20.86 5.84
CA TYR A 441 6.67 22.13 6.43
C TYR A 441 8.19 22.36 6.51
N GLY A 442 9.03 21.39 6.11
CA GLY A 442 10.48 21.50 6.29
C GLY A 442 11.24 20.19 6.18
N THR A 443 12.53 20.22 6.53
CA THR A 443 13.40 19.05 6.69
C THR A 443 13.75 18.88 8.17
N THR A 444 13.61 17.67 8.70
CA THR A 444 13.99 17.34 10.07
C THR A 444 15.32 16.56 10.06
N TYR A 445 16.22 16.98 10.92
CA TYR A 445 17.55 16.41 11.14
C TYR A 445 17.64 15.94 12.60
N LYS A 446 18.44 14.91 12.86
CA LYS A 446 18.96 14.63 14.20
C LYS A 446 20.33 15.28 14.29
N ALA A 447 20.46 16.26 15.18
CA ALA A 447 21.74 16.89 15.50
C ALA A 447 22.33 16.24 16.75
N ALA A 448 23.64 15.94 16.72
CA ALA A 448 24.41 15.54 17.89
C ALA A 448 25.63 16.47 18.03
N ILE A 449 25.64 17.22 19.13
CA ILE A 449 26.75 18.09 19.54
C ILE A 449 27.82 17.22 20.24
N GLU A 450 29.09 17.47 19.93
CA GLU A 450 30.26 16.63 20.28
C GLU A 450 30.45 16.35 21.79
N SER A 451 29.82 17.13 22.68
CA SER A 451 29.71 16.84 24.13
C SER A 451 28.36 17.28 24.73
N GLY A 452 27.32 17.34 23.89
CA GLY A 452 26.00 17.88 24.21
C GLY A 452 24.85 16.89 24.02
N PRO A 453 23.59 17.36 24.14
CA PRO A 453 22.41 16.54 23.89
C PRO A 453 22.25 16.18 22.40
N VAL A 454 21.58 15.05 22.14
CA VAL A 454 21.06 14.70 20.81
C VAL A 454 19.66 15.28 20.67
N MET A 455 19.38 15.98 19.56
CA MET A 455 18.19 16.80 19.38
C MET A 455 17.59 16.64 17.98
N ALA A 456 16.29 16.85 17.84
CA ALA A 456 15.60 16.89 16.55
C ALA A 456 15.49 18.35 16.06
N VAL A 457 16.34 18.74 15.11
CA VAL A 457 16.36 20.09 14.52
C VAL A 457 15.54 20.10 13.25
N LYS A 458 14.50 20.94 13.21
CA LYS A 458 13.65 21.12 12.05
C LYS A 458 13.92 22.45 11.38
N ARG A 459 14.45 22.40 10.15
CA ARG A 459 14.56 23.55 9.25
C ARG A 459 13.23 23.72 8.54
N LEU A 460 12.52 24.81 8.81
CA LEU A 460 11.26 25.12 8.14
C LEU A 460 11.49 25.47 6.66
N LYS A 461 10.45 25.30 5.84
CA LYS A 461 10.35 25.97 4.54
C LYS A 461 10.23 27.49 4.75
N GLU A 462 10.34 28.25 3.65
CA GLU A 462 10.17 29.70 3.70
C GLU A 462 8.79 30.08 4.26
N THR A 463 8.77 31.12 5.11
CA THR A 463 7.56 31.60 5.80
C THR A 463 7.38 33.08 5.54
N SER A 464 6.22 33.50 5.05
CA SER A 464 5.90 34.91 4.81
C SER A 464 5.53 35.70 6.08
N LEU A 465 5.60 35.09 7.27
CA LEU A 465 5.22 35.74 8.52
C LEU A 465 6.22 36.81 8.97
N PRO A 466 5.75 37.98 9.46
CA PRO A 466 6.58 38.93 10.20
C PRO A 466 7.18 38.29 11.47
N GLU A 467 8.38 38.71 11.87
CA GLU A 467 9.08 38.15 13.04
C GLU A 467 8.23 38.12 14.31
N ARG A 468 7.47 39.18 14.58
CA ARG A 468 6.59 39.26 15.75
C ARG A 468 5.53 38.17 15.73
N GLU A 469 4.81 38.01 14.63
CA GLU A 469 3.75 37.01 14.50
C GLU A 469 4.31 35.58 14.53
N PHE A 470 5.49 35.36 13.93
CA PHE A 470 6.21 34.10 14.06
C PHE A 470 6.58 33.80 15.52
N ARG A 471 7.15 34.78 16.22
CA ARG A 471 7.54 34.68 17.64
C ARG A 471 6.34 34.37 18.55
N ASP A 472 5.24 35.10 18.38
CA ASP A 472 4.03 34.95 19.19
C ASP A 472 3.42 33.54 18.99
N LYS A 473 3.40 33.02 17.75
CA LYS A 473 2.95 31.64 17.45
C LYS A 473 3.91 30.57 17.96
N VAL A 474 5.22 30.76 17.84
CA VAL A 474 6.21 29.79 18.35
C VAL A 474 6.23 29.77 19.88
N ALA A 475 5.95 30.89 20.54
CA ALA A 475 5.75 30.93 22.00
C ALA A 475 4.52 30.11 22.45
N ALA A 476 3.41 30.13 21.69
CA ALA A 476 2.26 29.26 21.96
C ALA A 476 2.60 27.76 21.77
N ILE A 477 3.39 27.41 20.75
CA ILE A 477 3.85 26.03 20.52
C ILE A 477 4.79 25.56 21.64
N GLY A 478 5.71 26.42 22.10
CA GLY A 478 6.71 26.12 23.14
C GLY A 478 6.22 26.22 24.58
N GLY A 479 5.00 26.73 24.82
CA GLY A 479 4.35 26.72 26.13
C GLY A 479 3.56 25.44 26.43
N ILE A 480 3.51 24.49 25.50
CA ILE A 480 2.84 23.19 25.69
C ILE A 480 3.82 22.21 26.35
N ASP A 481 3.51 21.82 27.59
CA ASP A 481 4.23 20.81 28.37
C ASP A 481 3.27 19.68 28.76
N HIS A 482 3.44 18.51 28.14
CA HIS A 482 2.58 17.35 28.32
C HIS A 482 3.35 16.05 27.96
N PRO A 483 3.28 14.96 28.76
CA PRO A 483 4.10 13.76 28.55
C PRO A 483 3.92 13.08 27.18
N ASN A 484 2.76 13.29 26.52
CA ASN A 484 2.45 12.76 25.19
C ASN A 484 2.56 13.79 24.06
N VAL A 485 3.22 14.93 24.28
CA VAL A 485 3.61 15.87 23.22
C VAL A 485 5.14 15.99 23.21
N VAL A 486 5.77 16.16 22.06
CA VAL A 486 7.23 16.35 21.99
C VAL A 486 7.57 17.81 22.34
N PRO A 487 8.34 18.07 23.42
CA PRO A 487 8.61 19.43 23.85
C PRO A 487 9.53 20.16 22.86
N LEU A 488 9.14 21.40 22.53
CA LEU A 488 9.98 22.34 21.79
C LEU A 488 10.98 22.96 22.77
N GLN A 489 12.26 22.67 22.59
CA GLN A 489 13.33 23.16 23.46
C GLN A 489 13.82 24.55 23.05
N ALA A 490 13.93 24.81 21.73
CA ALA A 490 14.45 26.06 21.22
C ALA A 490 13.87 26.45 19.85
N TYR A 491 14.04 27.72 19.46
CA TYR A 491 13.91 28.16 18.08
C TYR A 491 14.96 29.21 17.70
N TYR A 492 15.30 29.27 16.42
CA TYR A 492 16.08 30.33 15.80
C TYR A 492 15.27 30.97 14.68
N PHE A 493 15.28 32.30 14.61
CA PHE A 493 14.65 33.06 13.55
C PHE A 493 15.66 34.02 12.92
N SER A 494 15.64 34.07 11.59
CA SER A 494 16.30 35.08 10.78
C SER A 494 15.52 35.26 9.48
N LYS A 495 15.93 36.24 8.66
CA LYS A 495 15.33 36.48 7.36
C LYS A 495 15.34 35.22 6.48
N ASP A 496 16.49 34.55 6.41
CA ASP A 496 16.75 33.50 5.41
C ASP A 496 16.68 32.07 5.99
N GLU A 497 16.78 31.92 7.32
CA GLU A 497 16.71 30.62 8.00
C GLU A 497 15.88 30.65 9.29
N LYS A 498 15.05 29.62 9.47
CA LYS A 498 14.06 29.50 10.55
C LYS A 498 14.07 28.05 11.05
N LEU A 499 14.52 27.84 12.28
CA LEU A 499 14.78 26.52 12.87
C LEU A 499 13.97 26.32 14.15
N MET A 500 13.53 25.09 14.39
CA MET A 500 12.87 24.67 15.64
C MET A 500 13.62 23.44 16.17
N VAL A 501 13.92 23.40 17.47
CA VAL A 501 14.73 22.35 18.09
C VAL A 501 13.91 21.63 19.15
N TYR A 502 13.71 20.34 18.96
CA TYR A 502 12.88 19.46 19.80
C TYR A 502 13.76 18.39 20.48
N GLU A 503 13.22 17.78 21.54
CA GLU A 503 13.79 16.56 22.13
C GLU A 503 13.87 15.42 21.09
N PHE A 504 14.99 14.69 21.03
CA PHE A 504 15.15 13.56 20.11
C PHE A 504 14.51 12.27 20.68
N VAL A 505 13.44 11.80 20.03
CA VAL A 505 12.72 10.58 20.40
C VAL A 505 13.27 9.36 19.62
N ALA A 506 13.88 8.42 20.35
CA ALA A 506 14.90 7.53 19.78
C ALA A 506 14.42 6.35 18.92
N MET A 507 13.19 5.83 19.07
CA MET A 507 12.74 4.69 18.23
C MET A 507 12.24 5.10 16.84
N GLY A 508 12.09 6.41 16.60
CA GLY A 508 11.55 6.98 15.37
C GLY A 508 10.02 7.11 15.40
N SER A 509 9.42 7.11 14.20
CA SER A 509 7.98 7.29 14.04
C SER A 509 7.20 5.97 14.01
N LEU A 510 5.92 6.03 14.37
CA LEU A 510 4.97 4.92 14.21
C LEU A 510 4.87 4.45 12.76
N SER A 511 4.90 5.37 11.79
CA SER A 511 4.91 5.04 10.35
C SER A 511 6.07 4.10 9.99
N SER A 512 7.25 4.34 10.59
CA SER A 512 8.45 3.51 10.42
C SER A 512 8.36 2.15 11.13
N MET A 513 7.48 2.00 12.13
CA MET A 513 7.25 0.75 12.85
C MET A 513 6.17 -0.14 12.21
N LEU A 514 5.16 0.47 11.57
CA LEU A 514 4.11 -0.26 10.84
C LEU A 514 4.58 -0.65 9.43
N HIS A 515 5.15 0.31 8.68
CA HIS A 515 5.39 0.18 7.23
C HIS A 515 6.87 0.09 6.84
N GLY A 516 7.78 0.05 7.82
CA GLY A 516 9.22 -0.04 7.57
C GLY A 516 9.69 -1.43 7.14
N ASN A 517 10.80 -1.50 6.39
CA ASN A 517 11.41 -2.78 6.00
C ASN A 517 11.75 -3.63 7.23
N ARG A 518 11.09 -4.78 7.36
CA ARG A 518 11.11 -5.68 8.54
C ARG A 518 12.48 -6.32 8.84
N GLY A 519 13.49 -6.12 7.99
CA GLY A 519 14.85 -6.69 8.11
C GLY A 519 15.70 -6.19 9.30
N SER A 520 15.15 -5.39 10.20
CA SER A 520 15.85 -4.85 11.39
C SER A 520 15.61 -5.64 12.69
N GLY A 521 15.00 -6.83 12.61
CA GLY A 521 14.78 -7.72 13.76
C GLY A 521 13.78 -7.19 14.81
N ARG A 522 12.98 -6.19 14.46
CA ARG A 522 11.96 -5.61 15.34
C ARG A 522 10.69 -6.47 15.33
N SER A 523 10.19 -6.83 16.51
CA SER A 523 8.88 -7.47 16.67
C SER A 523 7.75 -6.55 16.18
N PRO A 524 6.72 -7.06 15.50
CA PRO A 524 5.51 -6.30 15.16
C PRO A 524 4.80 -5.73 16.40
N LEU A 525 4.10 -4.62 16.23
CA LEU A 525 3.28 -4.03 17.30
C LEU A 525 2.04 -4.90 17.55
N ASN A 526 1.97 -5.53 18.73
CA ASN A 526 0.78 -6.27 19.19
C ASN A 526 -0.34 -5.32 19.64
N TRP A 527 -1.53 -5.87 19.91
CA TRP A 527 -2.73 -5.09 20.23
C TRP A 527 -2.52 -4.06 21.36
N GLU A 528 -2.08 -4.50 22.54
CA GLU A 528 -1.88 -3.61 23.69
C GLU A 528 -0.83 -2.51 23.43
N SER A 529 0.13 -2.75 22.54
CA SER A 529 1.05 -1.69 22.09
C SER A 529 0.33 -0.67 21.21
N ARG A 530 -0.49 -1.11 20.25
CA ARG A 530 -1.28 -0.21 19.38
C ARG A 530 -2.32 0.58 20.17
N ARG A 531 -3.00 -0.06 21.14
CA ARG A 531 -3.98 0.57 22.04
C ARG A 531 -3.35 1.65 22.91
N ARG A 532 -2.18 1.39 23.53
CA ARG A 532 -1.43 2.41 24.30
C ARG A 532 -0.94 3.57 23.43
N ILE A 533 -0.47 3.29 22.20
CA ILE A 533 -0.08 4.34 21.24
C ILE A 533 -1.27 5.22 20.88
N ALA A 534 -2.45 4.63 20.64
CA ALA A 534 -3.69 5.36 20.39
C ALA A 534 -4.10 6.26 21.59
N LEU A 535 -4.13 5.72 22.81
CA LEU A 535 -4.51 6.45 24.02
C LEU A 535 -3.56 7.62 24.32
N ALA A 536 -2.25 7.38 24.24
CA ALA A 536 -1.23 8.40 24.41
C ALA A 536 -1.37 9.53 23.35
N SER A 537 -1.61 9.16 22.09
CA SER A 537 -1.82 10.12 21.01
C SER A 537 -3.12 10.91 21.18
N ALA A 538 -4.19 10.29 21.69
CA ALA A 538 -5.45 10.95 22.01
C ALA A 538 -5.28 11.99 23.12
N ARG A 539 -4.64 11.64 24.24
CA ARG A 539 -4.34 12.55 25.36
C ARG A 539 -3.44 13.73 24.94
N GLY A 540 -2.46 13.48 24.08
CA GLY A 540 -1.64 14.56 23.50
C GLY A 540 -2.46 15.56 22.67
N LEU A 541 -3.40 15.07 21.86
CA LEU A 541 -4.33 15.89 21.07
C LEU A 541 -5.36 16.63 21.93
N GLU A 542 -5.94 15.95 22.92
CA GLU A 542 -6.85 16.50 23.91
C GLU A 542 -6.23 17.71 24.62
N TYR A 543 -5.00 17.57 25.13
CA TYR A 543 -4.27 18.67 25.76
C TYR A 543 -4.07 19.85 24.80
N ILE A 544 -3.67 19.59 23.55
CA ILE A 544 -3.51 20.64 22.52
C ILE A 544 -4.84 21.38 22.28
N HIS A 545 -5.95 20.66 22.14
CA HIS A 545 -7.28 21.26 21.92
C HIS A 545 -7.80 22.02 23.15
N ALA A 546 -7.44 21.59 24.36
CA ALA A 546 -7.80 22.27 25.60
C ALA A 546 -7.08 23.62 25.79
N THR A 547 -5.95 23.88 25.12
CA THR A 547 -5.26 25.18 25.20
C THR A 547 -6.04 26.34 24.56
N GLY A 548 -7.03 26.06 23.71
CA GLY A 548 -7.95 27.05 23.17
C GLY A 548 -8.80 26.53 22.01
N SER A 549 -10.03 27.02 21.87
CA SER A 549 -11.02 26.53 20.90
C SER A 549 -10.60 26.61 19.42
N MET A 550 -9.68 27.51 19.08
CA MET A 550 -9.11 27.66 17.74
C MET A 550 -7.73 26.98 17.58
N VAL A 551 -7.19 26.36 18.64
CA VAL A 551 -5.91 25.67 18.60
C VAL A 551 -6.10 24.28 18.01
N THR A 552 -5.26 23.96 17.03
CA THR A 552 -5.29 22.70 16.27
C THR A 552 -3.87 22.18 16.07
N HIS A 553 -3.73 20.88 15.87
CA HIS A 553 -2.49 20.30 15.39
C HIS A 553 -2.32 20.52 13.87
N GLY A 554 -3.37 20.30 13.08
CA GLY A 554 -3.42 20.52 11.63
C GLY A 554 -2.52 19.61 10.78
N ASN A 555 -1.98 18.53 11.35
CA ASN A 555 -0.99 17.65 10.69
C ASN A 555 -0.86 16.27 11.38
N ILE A 556 -1.96 15.66 11.83
CA ILE A 556 -1.93 14.34 12.47
C ILE A 556 -1.71 13.24 11.43
N LYS A 557 -0.74 12.36 11.69
CA LYS A 557 -0.34 11.19 10.88
C LYS A 557 0.71 10.36 11.60
N SER A 558 0.84 9.07 11.28
CA SER A 558 1.79 8.16 11.96
C SER A 558 3.26 8.55 11.86
N SER A 559 3.67 9.35 10.87
CA SER A 559 5.06 9.84 10.80
C SER A 559 5.38 10.89 11.88
N ASN A 560 4.33 11.46 12.50
CA ASN A 560 4.40 12.51 13.50
C ASN A 560 4.09 11.99 14.91
N ILE A 561 3.73 10.71 15.03
CA ILE A 561 3.63 10.00 16.30
C ILE A 561 4.99 9.33 16.53
N LEU A 562 5.76 9.83 17.49
CA LEU A 562 7.10 9.32 17.81
C LEU A 562 7.05 8.41 19.03
N LEU A 563 7.91 7.39 19.08
CA LEU A 563 7.84 6.32 20.08
C LEU A 563 9.04 6.31 21.05
N SER A 564 8.75 6.27 22.34
CA SER A 564 9.73 6.10 23.42
C SER A 564 10.24 4.64 23.50
N ARG A 565 11.28 4.39 24.30
CA ARG A 565 11.82 3.03 24.54
C ARG A 565 10.82 2.07 25.22
N SER A 566 9.79 2.60 25.86
CA SER A 566 8.69 1.88 26.53
C SER A 566 7.44 1.71 25.63
N VAL A 567 7.54 2.15 24.36
CA VAL A 567 6.42 2.26 23.41
C VAL A 567 5.40 3.34 23.82
N ASP A 568 5.80 4.32 24.63
CA ASP A 568 4.97 5.50 24.89
C ASP A 568 4.99 6.41 23.66
N ALA A 569 3.81 6.82 23.20
CA ALA A 569 3.70 7.73 22.07
C ALA A 569 3.79 9.19 22.51
N ARG A 570 4.45 10.00 21.69
CA ARG A 570 4.43 11.47 21.74
C ARG A 570 4.05 12.05 20.38
N VAL A 571 3.12 12.98 20.40
CA VAL A 571 2.66 13.76 19.24
C VAL A 571 3.68 14.86 18.94
N ALA A 572 4.13 14.97 17.68
CA ALA A 572 5.12 15.94 17.21
C ALA A 572 4.58 16.77 16.04
N ASP A 573 5.24 17.88 15.71
CA ASP A 573 4.86 18.80 14.62
C ASP A 573 3.53 19.58 14.83
N HIS A 574 3.12 19.82 16.08
CA HIS A 574 1.92 20.62 16.37
C HIS A 574 2.08 22.10 15.97
N GLY A 575 0.99 22.75 15.57
CA GLY A 575 0.93 24.18 15.26
C GLY A 575 1.67 24.65 13.99
N LEU A 576 2.54 23.84 13.39
CA LEU A 576 3.40 24.23 12.27
C LEU A 576 2.66 24.74 11.02
N ALA A 577 1.40 24.30 10.82
CA ALA A 577 0.53 24.82 9.77
C ALA A 577 0.36 26.34 9.84
N HIS A 578 0.28 26.89 11.05
CA HIS A 578 0.10 28.32 11.31
C HIS A 578 1.40 29.14 11.11
N LEU A 579 2.56 28.49 11.04
CA LEU A 579 3.88 29.12 10.83
C LEU A 579 4.26 29.23 9.35
N VAL A 580 4.08 28.15 8.59
CA VAL A 580 4.47 28.09 7.16
C VAL A 580 3.32 28.54 6.25
N GLY A 581 2.07 28.44 6.71
CA GLY A 581 0.89 28.78 5.92
C GLY A 581 0.59 27.76 4.81
N PRO A 582 -0.44 28.02 3.98
CA PRO A 582 -0.86 27.10 2.91
C PRO A 582 0.06 27.14 1.67
N ALA A 583 1.10 27.97 1.64
CA ALA A 583 1.95 28.14 0.47
C ALA A 583 2.94 26.97 0.27
N GLY A 584 2.95 26.36 -0.92
CA GLY A 584 4.01 25.44 -1.34
C GLY A 584 3.89 23.99 -0.83
N ALA A 585 2.68 23.52 -0.49
CA ALA A 585 2.37 22.11 -0.27
C ALA A 585 1.51 21.56 -1.43
N PRO A 586 2.03 20.67 -2.29
CA PRO A 586 1.21 20.00 -3.30
C PRO A 586 0.07 19.22 -2.63
N ALA A 587 -1.16 19.40 -3.12
CA ALA A 587 -2.34 18.77 -2.57
C ALA A 587 -2.19 17.23 -2.46
N THR A 588 -1.54 16.63 -3.45
CA THR A 588 -1.38 15.17 -3.66
C THR A 588 -0.57 14.42 -2.59
N ARG A 589 0.27 15.06 -1.76
CA ARG A 589 1.17 14.32 -0.85
C ARG A 589 0.59 13.97 0.53
N VAL A 590 -0.59 14.50 0.88
CA VAL A 590 -1.26 14.21 2.16
C VAL A 590 -2.77 14.11 1.94
N ALA A 591 -3.18 13.15 1.11
CA ALA A 591 -4.60 12.88 0.86
C ALA A 591 -5.22 12.10 2.03
N GLY A 592 -4.72 10.90 2.34
CA GLY A 592 -5.39 9.92 3.20
C GLY A 592 -5.80 10.35 4.61
N TYR A 593 -5.07 11.28 5.25
CA TYR A 593 -5.43 11.79 6.59
C TYR A 593 -6.35 13.02 6.57
N ARG A 594 -6.48 13.73 5.45
CA ARG A 594 -7.21 15.01 5.45
C ARG A 594 -8.71 14.79 5.51
N ALA A 595 -9.37 15.52 6.40
CA ALA A 595 -10.81 15.60 6.47
C ALA A 595 -11.40 16.18 5.16
N PRO A 596 -12.57 15.70 4.67
CA PRO A 596 -13.14 16.13 3.39
C PRO A 596 -13.32 17.64 3.26
N GLU A 597 -13.65 18.33 4.35
CA GLU A 597 -13.79 19.79 4.38
C GLU A 597 -12.46 20.54 4.21
N VAL A 598 -11.33 19.94 4.60
CA VAL A 598 -9.97 20.49 4.42
C VAL A 598 -9.42 20.15 3.04
N VAL A 599 -9.89 19.07 2.40
CA VAL A 599 -9.64 18.79 0.98
C VAL A 599 -10.41 19.79 0.10
N ALA A 600 -11.64 20.13 0.47
CA ALA A 600 -12.47 21.10 -0.24
C ALA A 600 -11.99 22.56 -0.07
N ASP A 601 -11.56 22.96 1.13
CA ASP A 601 -10.89 24.24 1.38
C ASP A 601 -9.76 24.06 2.41
N PRO A 602 -8.47 24.17 1.99
CA PRO A 602 -7.30 24.08 2.87
C PRO A 602 -7.27 25.07 4.05
N ARG A 603 -8.15 26.09 4.07
CA ARG A 603 -8.30 27.02 5.20
C ARG A 603 -9.16 26.47 6.34
N ARG A 604 -9.97 25.42 6.12
CA ARG A 604 -10.93 24.87 7.10
C ARG A 604 -10.31 23.92 8.13
N VAL A 605 -9.03 24.10 8.45
CA VAL A 605 -8.34 23.35 9.52
C VAL A 605 -9.02 23.67 10.85
N SER A 606 -9.43 22.63 11.58
CA SER A 606 -10.23 22.74 12.80
C SER A 606 -9.96 21.56 13.74
N GLN A 607 -10.39 21.64 14.99
CA GLN A 607 -10.28 20.53 15.94
C GLN A 607 -11.02 19.27 15.45
N LYS A 608 -12.15 19.43 14.73
CA LYS A 608 -12.87 18.31 14.09
C LYS A 608 -12.12 17.73 12.88
N ALA A 609 -11.25 18.48 12.21
CA ALA A 609 -10.37 17.95 11.16
C ALA A 609 -9.18 17.17 11.75
N ASP A 610 -8.67 17.56 12.92
CA ASP A 610 -7.72 16.74 13.69
C ASP A 610 -8.37 15.42 14.13
N VAL A 611 -9.63 15.44 14.60
CA VAL A 611 -10.40 14.22 14.95
C VAL A 611 -10.51 13.26 13.77
N TYR A 612 -10.81 13.75 12.55
CA TYR A 612 -10.81 12.90 11.35
C TYR A 612 -9.43 12.30 11.07
N SER A 613 -8.39 13.12 11.14
CA SER A 613 -7.00 12.70 10.93
C SER A 613 -6.57 11.64 11.97
N PHE A 614 -7.07 11.77 13.20
CA PHE A 614 -6.88 10.79 14.28
C PHE A 614 -7.69 9.51 14.05
N GLY A 615 -8.91 9.60 13.52
CA GLY A 615 -9.68 8.42 13.09
C GLY A 615 -8.96 7.62 12.00
N VAL A 616 -8.33 8.29 11.03
CA VAL A 616 -7.46 7.62 10.04
C VAL A 616 -6.24 6.95 10.69
N LEU A 617 -5.64 7.57 11.70
CA LEU A 617 -4.54 6.98 12.49
C LEU A 617 -4.99 5.73 13.28
N LEU A 618 -6.22 5.72 13.82
CA LEU A 618 -6.80 4.51 14.43
C LEU A 618 -6.98 3.39 13.40
N LEU A 619 -7.46 3.71 12.18
CA LEU A 619 -7.58 2.71 11.11
C LEU A 619 -6.22 2.18 10.67
N GLU A 620 -5.20 3.04 10.51
CA GLU A 620 -3.84 2.59 10.20
C GLU A 620 -3.28 1.65 11.29
N LEU A 621 -3.54 1.94 12.57
CA LEU A 621 -3.18 1.06 13.69
C LEU A 621 -3.93 -0.28 13.66
N LEU A 622 -5.25 -0.28 13.41
CA LEU A 622 -6.07 -1.51 13.37
C LEU A 622 -5.76 -2.40 12.17
N THR A 623 -5.47 -1.80 11.02
CA THR A 623 -5.46 -2.48 9.71
C THR A 623 -4.06 -2.80 9.20
N GLY A 624 -3.03 -2.12 9.75
CA GLY A 624 -1.65 -2.24 9.28
C GLY A 624 -1.37 -1.59 7.92
N LYS A 625 -2.38 -0.96 7.29
CA LYS A 625 -2.31 -0.42 5.93
C LYS A 625 -1.94 1.07 5.94
N ALA A 626 -1.06 1.48 5.03
CA ALA A 626 -0.62 2.87 4.95
C ALA A 626 -1.64 3.77 4.23
N PRO A 627 -2.22 4.80 4.89
CA PRO A 627 -3.16 5.73 4.23
C PRO A 627 -2.48 6.68 3.23
N THR A 628 -1.14 6.79 3.27
CA THR A 628 -0.34 7.64 2.37
C THR A 628 0.97 6.93 1.98
N HIS A 629 1.52 7.29 0.82
CA HIS A 629 2.52 6.49 0.11
C HIS A 629 3.87 6.37 0.87
N ALA A 630 4.53 5.22 0.74
CA ALA A 630 5.87 4.99 1.30
C ALA A 630 6.88 4.36 0.30
N VAL A 631 6.41 3.55 -0.67
CA VAL A 631 7.26 2.77 -1.59
C VAL A 631 6.78 2.92 -3.04
N LEU A 632 7.75 2.86 -3.97
CA LEU A 632 7.65 2.89 -5.44
C LEU A 632 6.27 2.61 -6.06
N HIS A 633 5.58 3.67 -6.49
CA HIS A 633 4.37 3.67 -7.35
C HIS A 633 3.07 3.04 -6.81
N ASP A 634 2.97 2.67 -5.53
CA ASP A 634 1.70 2.18 -4.95
C ASP A 634 0.87 3.31 -4.28
N GLU A 635 -0.32 3.61 -4.82
CA GLU A 635 -1.14 4.78 -4.44
C GLU A 635 -2.00 4.59 -3.17
N GLY A 636 -1.39 4.60 -1.98
CA GLY A 636 -2.07 4.81 -0.68
C GLY A 636 -3.32 3.95 -0.40
N VAL A 637 -4.20 4.36 0.53
CA VAL A 637 -5.58 3.83 0.66
C VAL A 637 -6.47 4.89 1.32
N ASP A 638 -7.69 5.08 0.84
CA ASP A 638 -8.75 5.75 1.62
C ASP A 638 -9.26 4.77 2.68
N LEU A 639 -8.53 4.65 3.80
CA LEU A 639 -8.88 3.71 4.88
C LEU A 639 -10.31 3.90 5.43
N PRO A 640 -10.84 5.14 5.63
CA PRO A 640 -12.23 5.36 6.02
C PRO A 640 -13.24 4.77 5.03
N ARG A 641 -13.05 4.99 3.72
CA ARG A 641 -13.94 4.45 2.69
C ARG A 641 -13.81 2.94 2.57
N TRP A 642 -12.58 2.42 2.63
CA TRP A 642 -12.31 0.98 2.60
C TRP A 642 -12.96 0.23 3.77
N ALA A 643 -12.74 0.67 5.01
CA ALA A 643 -13.28 0.00 6.19
C ALA A 643 -14.82 -0.06 6.14
N ARG A 644 -15.49 1.03 5.73
CA ARG A 644 -16.95 1.06 5.50
C ARG A 644 -17.43 0.13 4.39
N SER A 645 -16.55 -0.26 3.46
CA SER A 645 -16.87 -1.21 2.39
C SER A 645 -16.83 -2.67 2.86
N VAL A 646 -16.05 -2.99 3.89
CA VAL A 646 -15.95 -4.33 4.49
C VAL A 646 -17.06 -4.55 5.51
N VAL A 647 -17.18 -3.65 6.49
CA VAL A 647 -17.99 -3.70 7.73
C VAL A 647 -19.52 -3.87 7.57
N LYS A 648 -20.05 -3.92 6.34
CA LYS A 648 -21.46 -3.62 6.04
C LYS A 648 -22.54 -4.56 6.62
N GLU A 649 -22.21 -5.77 7.06
CA GLU A 649 -23.20 -6.75 7.56
C GLU A 649 -22.76 -7.41 8.87
N GLU A 650 -21.49 -7.82 8.97
CA GLU A 650 -20.84 -8.20 10.23
C GLU A 650 -19.50 -7.45 10.37
N TRP A 651 -19.06 -7.18 11.61
CA TRP A 651 -17.76 -6.56 11.88
C TRP A 651 -16.65 -7.61 11.77
N THR A 652 -16.34 -8.04 10.54
CA THR A 652 -15.45 -9.18 10.29
C THR A 652 -13.98 -8.89 10.64
N ALA A 653 -13.26 -9.94 11.05
CA ALA A 653 -11.82 -9.88 11.33
C ALA A 653 -10.98 -9.51 10.09
N GLU A 654 -11.55 -9.53 8.89
CA GLU A 654 -10.92 -9.15 7.61
C GLU A 654 -10.48 -7.68 7.56
N VAL A 655 -10.97 -6.83 8.48
CA VAL A 655 -10.51 -5.45 8.62
C VAL A 655 -9.14 -5.38 9.32
N PHE A 656 -8.83 -6.30 10.22
CA PHE A 656 -7.69 -6.21 11.11
C PHE A 656 -6.38 -6.72 10.51
N ASP A 657 -5.27 -6.14 10.94
CA ASP A 657 -3.92 -6.60 10.62
C ASP A 657 -3.73 -8.06 11.08
N THR A 658 -3.23 -8.92 10.19
CA THR A 658 -2.95 -10.33 10.51
C THR A 658 -1.95 -10.51 11.66
N GLU A 659 -1.11 -9.51 11.95
CA GLU A 659 -0.22 -9.48 13.13
C GLU A 659 -0.99 -9.32 14.46
N LEU A 660 -2.17 -8.69 14.44
CA LEU A 660 -3.05 -8.59 15.61
C LEU A 660 -3.79 -9.91 15.83
N LEU A 661 -4.31 -10.53 14.77
CA LEU A 661 -5.03 -11.81 14.80
C LEU A 661 -4.17 -13.00 15.29
N ARG A 662 -2.85 -12.83 15.42
CA ARG A 662 -1.94 -13.79 16.09
C ARG A 662 -2.11 -13.85 17.61
N HIS A 663 -2.85 -12.90 18.22
CA HIS A 663 -3.04 -12.79 19.67
C HIS A 663 -4.54 -12.92 20.01
N PRO A 664 -5.04 -14.13 20.33
CA PRO A 664 -6.47 -14.34 20.57
C PRO A 664 -6.96 -13.62 21.83
N GLY A 665 -8.23 -13.20 21.81
CA GLY A 665 -8.92 -12.55 22.95
C GLY A 665 -9.02 -11.02 22.89
N ALA A 666 -8.49 -10.37 21.84
CA ALA A 666 -8.56 -8.92 21.64
C ALA A 666 -9.67 -8.45 20.68
N GLU A 667 -10.44 -9.38 20.08
CA GLU A 667 -11.33 -9.08 18.94
C GLU A 667 -12.45 -8.09 19.27
N GLU A 668 -13.08 -8.20 20.44
CA GLU A 668 -14.11 -7.26 20.92
C GLU A 668 -13.53 -5.84 21.09
N GLU A 669 -12.34 -5.72 21.66
CA GLU A 669 -11.64 -4.44 21.86
C GLU A 669 -11.22 -3.80 20.52
N MET A 670 -10.82 -4.62 19.55
CA MET A 670 -10.50 -4.17 18.19
C MET A 670 -11.76 -3.69 17.44
N VAL A 671 -12.90 -4.36 17.61
CA VAL A 671 -14.19 -3.93 17.02
C VAL A 671 -14.67 -2.61 17.63
N GLU A 672 -14.54 -2.40 18.93
CA GLU A 672 -14.90 -1.11 19.56
C GLU A 672 -13.98 0.04 19.14
N MET A 673 -12.67 -0.20 19.02
CA MET A 673 -11.77 0.83 18.47
C MET A 673 -12.07 1.12 16.99
N LEU A 674 -12.49 0.11 16.21
CA LEU A 674 -12.89 0.28 14.82
C LEU A 674 -14.20 1.08 14.70
N ARG A 675 -15.17 0.88 15.61
CA ARG A 675 -16.37 1.72 15.73
C ARG A 675 -16.00 3.17 16.01
N LEU A 676 -15.17 3.42 17.03
CA LEU A 676 -14.66 4.76 17.36
C LEU A 676 -13.93 5.42 16.17
N ALA A 677 -13.16 4.64 15.39
CA ALA A 677 -12.49 5.13 14.19
C ALA A 677 -13.48 5.49 13.06
N MET A 678 -14.60 4.77 12.93
CA MET A 678 -15.70 5.13 12.02
C MET A 678 -16.39 6.42 12.45
N ASP A 679 -16.67 6.60 13.74
CA ASP A 679 -17.26 7.80 14.33
C ASP A 679 -16.38 9.04 14.08
N CYS A 680 -15.07 8.90 14.30
CA CYS A 680 -14.09 9.96 14.06
C CYS A 680 -14.01 10.39 12.58
N THR A 681 -14.29 9.47 11.64
CA THR A 681 -14.12 9.69 10.19
C THR A 681 -15.42 10.04 9.46
N VAL A 682 -16.49 10.38 10.17
CA VAL A 682 -17.77 10.80 9.56
C VAL A 682 -17.56 12.07 8.69
N PRO A 683 -18.12 12.18 7.47
CA PRO A 683 -17.86 13.33 6.60
C PRO A 683 -18.33 14.67 7.19
N ALA A 684 -19.45 14.69 7.92
CA ALA A 684 -19.94 15.87 8.64
C ALA A 684 -19.07 16.14 9.89
N PRO A 685 -18.39 17.31 10.01
CA PRO A 685 -17.49 17.59 11.13
C PRO A 685 -18.19 17.59 12.50
N ASP A 686 -19.44 18.06 12.54
CA ASP A 686 -20.20 18.24 13.77
C ASP A 686 -20.72 16.92 14.36
N GLN A 687 -20.74 15.85 13.55
CA GLN A 687 -21.13 14.49 13.97
C GLN A 687 -19.97 13.67 14.54
N ARG A 688 -18.72 14.12 14.37
CA ARG A 688 -17.54 13.45 14.93
C ARG A 688 -17.49 13.69 16.44
N PRO A 689 -16.99 12.76 17.27
CA PRO A 689 -16.80 12.97 18.72
C PRO A 689 -15.78 14.08 19.05
N ALA A 690 -15.55 14.35 20.33
CA ALA A 690 -14.51 15.28 20.82
C ALA A 690 -13.28 14.55 21.34
N MET A 691 -12.07 15.16 21.31
CA MET A 691 -10.85 14.47 21.76
C MET A 691 -10.89 13.91 23.21
N PRO A 692 -11.50 14.58 24.22
CA PRO A 692 -11.70 14.00 25.54
C PRO A 692 -12.55 12.72 25.54
N GLU A 693 -13.64 12.72 24.77
CA GLU A 693 -14.56 11.58 24.60
C GLU A 693 -13.86 10.40 23.90
N ILE A 694 -13.05 10.70 22.88
CA ILE A 694 -12.21 9.73 22.16
C ILE A 694 -11.17 9.13 23.11
N ALA A 695 -10.50 9.94 23.92
CA ALA A 695 -9.51 9.46 24.90
C ALA A 695 -10.16 8.55 25.95
N ALA A 696 -11.32 8.95 26.50
CA ALA A 696 -12.09 8.13 27.44
C ALA A 696 -12.50 6.78 26.85
N ARG A 697 -13.09 6.75 25.64
CA ARG A 697 -13.48 5.49 24.97
C ARG A 697 -12.29 4.55 24.73
N ILE A 698 -11.10 5.06 24.39
CA ILE A 698 -9.89 4.22 24.22
C ILE A 698 -9.37 3.65 25.56
N GLU A 699 -9.58 4.38 26.66
CA GLU A 699 -9.25 3.90 28.01
C GLU A 699 -10.23 2.81 28.48
N GLU A 700 -11.54 3.03 28.30
CA GLU A 700 -12.60 2.05 28.59
C GLU A 700 -12.40 0.72 27.84
N ILE A 701 -12.03 0.78 26.56
CA ILE A 701 -11.70 -0.40 25.72
C ILE A 701 -10.61 -1.29 26.33
N GLY A 702 -9.69 -0.75 27.13
CA GLY A 702 -8.67 -1.55 27.83
C GLY A 702 -9.07 -2.03 29.24
N ALA A 703 -10.14 -1.50 29.82
CA ALA A 703 -10.62 -1.91 31.13
C ALA A 703 -11.37 -3.26 31.06
N THR A 704 -12.09 -3.50 29.96
CA THR A 704 -12.90 -4.71 29.73
C THR A 704 -12.09 -6.01 29.74
N GLY A 705 -10.94 -6.08 29.05
CA GLY A 705 -10.07 -7.26 29.04
C GLY A 705 -9.48 -7.65 30.41
N SER A 706 -9.31 -6.68 31.32
CA SER A 706 -8.86 -6.94 32.70
C SER A 706 -9.94 -7.63 33.55
N ALA A 707 -11.22 -7.37 33.26
CA ALA A 707 -12.34 -7.93 34.00
C ALA A 707 -12.72 -9.35 33.53
N SER A 708 -12.51 -9.68 32.26
CA SER A 708 -12.76 -11.02 31.71
C SER A 708 -11.72 -12.04 32.20
N THR A 709 -10.44 -11.68 32.15
CA THR A 709 -9.34 -12.51 32.68
C THR A 709 -9.49 -12.78 34.18
N ALA A 710 -9.87 -11.77 34.98
CA ALA A 710 -10.15 -11.93 36.41
C ALA A 710 -11.35 -12.85 36.73
N ARG A 711 -12.28 -13.06 35.78
CA ARG A 711 -13.38 -14.03 35.90
C ARG A 711 -12.96 -15.45 35.52
N SER A 712 -12.15 -15.60 34.46
CA SER A 712 -11.66 -16.91 34.01
C SER A 712 -10.82 -17.63 35.08
N GLY A 713 -10.05 -16.89 35.88
CA GLY A 713 -9.23 -17.43 36.97
C GLY A 713 -10.00 -17.93 38.22
N ARG A 714 -11.34 -18.00 38.20
CA ARG A 714 -12.17 -18.37 39.38
C ARG A 714 -13.09 -19.58 39.19
N SER A 715 -13.05 -20.24 38.03
CA SER A 715 -13.91 -21.41 37.73
C SER A 715 -13.16 -22.74 37.60
N ALA A 716 -11.93 -22.84 38.12
CA ALA A 716 -11.02 -23.99 37.91
C ALA A 716 -10.32 -24.45 39.21
N SER A 717 -11.08 -24.67 40.28
CA SER A 717 -10.57 -25.29 41.52
C SER A 717 -11.70 -25.90 42.37
N MET A 718 -12.35 -26.95 41.87
CA MET A 718 -13.33 -27.71 42.64
C MET A 718 -13.45 -29.15 42.11
N ASP A 719 -12.55 -30.02 42.58
CA ASP A 719 -12.76 -31.46 42.82
C ASP A 719 -11.42 -32.13 43.18
N GLU A 720 -11.14 -32.23 44.49
CA GLU A 720 -10.51 -33.43 45.07
C GLU A 720 -10.62 -33.40 46.61
N ALA A 721 -11.15 -34.50 47.17
CA ALA A 721 -10.84 -34.99 48.50
C ALA A 721 -9.99 -36.28 48.29
N ASP A 722 -9.28 -36.83 49.25
CA ASP A 722 -9.41 -36.74 50.71
C ASP A 722 -8.05 -37.10 51.36
N ASP A 723 -7.63 -36.36 52.39
CA ASP A 723 -6.87 -36.98 53.49
C ASP A 723 -6.88 -36.12 54.77
N ARG A 724 -6.71 -36.79 55.91
CA ARG A 724 -6.53 -36.20 57.25
C ARG A 724 -5.42 -36.98 57.95
N PRO A 725 -4.51 -36.29 58.67
CA PRO A 725 -4.80 -36.22 60.11
C PRO A 725 -4.33 -34.96 60.88
N LEU A 726 -4.95 -34.79 62.05
CA LEU A 726 -4.44 -34.15 63.27
C LEU A 726 -4.18 -32.63 63.31
N ARG A 727 -4.94 -31.96 64.18
CA ARG A 727 -4.55 -30.71 64.84
C ARG A 727 -3.41 -30.96 65.84
N PRO A 728 -2.68 -29.92 66.26
CA PRO A 728 -2.94 -29.47 67.63
C PRO A 728 -3.29 -27.97 67.76
N THR A 729 -3.54 -27.57 69.00
CA THR A 729 -3.66 -26.20 69.55
C THR A 729 -2.56 -25.24 69.06
N GLY A 730 -2.73 -23.92 69.00
CA GLY A 730 -3.83 -23.07 69.46
C GLY A 730 -3.44 -22.15 70.64
N SER A 731 -3.63 -20.83 70.45
CA SER A 731 -3.56 -19.73 71.45
C SER A 731 -2.23 -18.97 71.66
N ILE A 732 -2.37 -17.79 72.27
CA ILE A 732 -1.39 -16.87 72.89
C ILE A 732 -0.57 -15.94 71.95
N ARG A 733 -1.23 -14.83 71.59
CA ARG A 733 -0.90 -13.41 71.90
C ARG A 733 0.51 -12.81 71.68
N GLN A 734 0.44 -11.54 71.25
CA GLN A 734 1.41 -10.43 71.44
C GLN A 734 2.72 -10.54 70.63
N SER A 735 3.34 -9.43 70.19
CA SER A 735 3.00 -8.00 70.40
C SER A 735 2.46 -7.33 69.13
#